data_AF-A0A258GEK8-F1
#
_entry.id   AF-A0A258GEK8-F1
#
_cell.length_a   1.000
_cell.length_b   1.000
_cell.length_c   1.000
_cell.angle_alpha   90.00
_cell.angle_beta   90.00
_cell.angle_gamma   90.00
#
_symmetry.space_group_name_H-M   'P 1'
#
loop_
_entity.id
_entity.type
_entity.pdbx_description
1 polymer ?
#
loop_
_entity_poly.entity_id
_entity_poly.type
_entity_poly.pdbx_seq_one_letter_code
_entity_poly.pdbx_strand_id
1 'polypeptide(L)'
;MASIAAFGAIVAYADPLLSDNPGTFGLPGLIDMPTAESVPEGMIGATVFRFSGGLRVTATFQVTDRLQGAFRYSRVPGVFTNGSALYDRSFDVQYRVLDERRLRPAIAIGLRDFIGTGVYSGEYVVATKTITPRLRATAGLGWGRLGTNGDIGSPFGSRPALNIGEGGKANTDQWFRGPAAPFLGFAWDFNDKLTLKAEYSSDAYPRETAAGTFSRDSSVNLGFDYHINKSASVSGYYLYGSEVGLQFNLAIDPRKPPVPSGLETAPLPVRPRPSPVSDPAAWATDWTADPEVHPGVQTAVAKAMEKDGMVLESMALSATRAEVRLRNQKYLAQPQAIGRTARILTRALPPSVETLVITSTAEGMPTSSVTLNRRDVEQLESEESLALLRKAEFSDGIAGAHPGLVPTEGAYPRFVWSLAPYGEASVFDPDDPFRADFGVELAGRYEFAPGLIFSGTVRKKIVGNLDDSTRVSDSTVYHVRSDLVEYQKQGDPGIHDLTLAWYTRPAPNLYGRVTVGLLERMYGGVSGEILWKPVDSRLALGVEVNHVKQRDFDTLFTFRDYETTTGHVSAYYDFGKGFMGQVDVGRYLLGDWGATFTLDREFANGWKVGAYATFTDLSEADFGEGSFDKGVRLTIPVSWTTGKPSTNKVSTVIKPLNRDGGARLDVDGRLYDTVRSTHQGDMQIQWGRFWR
;
A
#
# COMPACT_ATOMS: atom_id res chain seq x y z
N MET A 1 -34.22 52.10 17.34
CA MET A 1 -33.44 50.93 17.76
C MET A 1 -33.98 49.71 17.03
N ALA A 2 -33.25 49.17 16.05
CA ALA A 2 -33.45 47.83 15.53
C ALA A 2 -32.14 47.41 14.84
N SER A 3 -31.45 46.48 15.47
CA SER A 3 -30.13 45.97 15.06
C SER A 3 -30.25 45.10 13.81
N ILE A 4 -29.38 45.36 12.83
CA ILE A 4 -29.19 44.55 11.62
C ILE A 4 -28.28 43.37 11.97
N ALA A 5 -28.77 42.17 11.66
CA ALA A 5 -28.07 40.91 11.84
C ALA A 5 -26.95 40.75 10.80
N ALA A 6 -25.75 40.41 11.28
CA ALA A 6 -24.60 40.05 10.47
C ALA A 6 -24.75 38.63 9.91
N PHE A 7 -24.87 38.50 8.60
CA PHE A 7 -24.60 37.26 7.89
C PHE A 7 -23.11 37.21 7.52
N GLY A 8 -22.33 36.47 8.30
CA GLY A 8 -20.96 36.11 7.95
C GLY A 8 -20.98 35.08 6.82
N ALA A 9 -20.56 35.49 5.62
CA ALA A 9 -20.24 34.57 4.55
C ALA A 9 -18.97 33.79 4.93
N ILE A 10 -19.12 32.49 5.18
CA ILE A 10 -18.00 31.56 5.24
C ILE A 10 -17.51 31.37 3.81
N VAL A 11 -16.55 32.19 3.39
CA VAL A 11 -15.77 31.95 2.19
C VAL A 11 -14.91 30.72 2.48
N ALA A 12 -15.27 29.58 1.90
CA ALA A 12 -14.37 28.44 1.82
C ALA A 12 -13.17 28.85 0.97
N TYR A 13 -12.06 29.22 1.61
CA TYR A 13 -10.79 29.38 0.92
C TYR A 13 -10.38 27.98 0.43
N ALA A 14 -10.45 27.76 -0.89
CA ALA A 14 -9.67 26.71 -1.52
C ALA A 14 -8.20 26.98 -1.18
N ASP A 15 -7.48 25.97 -0.68
CA ASP A 15 -6.06 26.12 -0.34
C ASP A 15 -5.30 26.44 -1.64
N PRO A 16 -4.70 27.64 -1.77
CA PRO A 16 -4.13 28.15 -3.03
C PRO A 16 -2.95 27.31 -3.55
N LEU A 17 -2.50 26.31 -2.78
CA LEU A 17 -1.39 25.42 -3.12
C LEU A 17 -1.81 24.02 -3.59
N LEU A 18 -3.12 23.71 -3.57
CA LEU A 18 -3.65 22.45 -4.05
C LEU A 18 -4.02 22.58 -5.54
N SER A 19 -3.27 21.90 -6.40
CA SER A 19 -3.45 21.95 -7.85
C SER A 19 -3.81 20.58 -8.42
N ASP A 20 -5.02 20.44 -8.96
CA ASP A 20 -5.46 19.20 -9.65
C ASP A 20 -4.99 19.14 -11.12
N ASN A 21 -3.94 19.91 -11.46
CA ASN A 21 -3.45 20.09 -12.83
C ASN A 21 -2.08 19.40 -13.01
N PRO A 22 -2.05 18.10 -13.36
CA PRO A 22 -0.81 17.43 -13.69
C PRO A 22 -0.20 17.98 -15.00
N GLY A 23 1.11 18.09 -15.05
CA GLY A 23 1.84 18.26 -16.32
C GLY A 23 1.91 16.94 -17.10
N THR A 24 2.60 16.96 -18.24
CA THR A 24 2.84 15.81 -19.12
C THR A 24 3.67 14.69 -18.47
N PHE A 25 4.30 14.99 -17.34
CA PHE A 25 5.08 14.06 -16.51
C PHE A 25 4.29 13.58 -15.26
N GLY A 26 2.99 13.88 -15.15
CA GLY A 26 2.09 13.43 -14.08
C GLY A 26 2.21 14.17 -12.74
N LEU A 27 3.38 14.75 -12.44
CA LEU A 27 3.60 15.65 -11.30
C LEU A 27 2.95 17.05 -11.54
N PRO A 28 2.74 17.87 -10.49
CA PRO A 28 2.31 19.24 -10.62
C PRO A 28 3.17 20.01 -11.61
N GLY A 29 2.51 20.56 -12.62
CA GLY A 29 3.18 21.13 -13.78
C GLY A 29 2.23 21.96 -14.62
N LEU A 30 2.81 22.84 -15.43
CA LEU A 30 2.07 23.50 -16.49
C LEU A 30 1.82 22.48 -17.60
N ILE A 31 2.74 22.36 -18.55
CA ILE A 31 2.69 21.38 -19.62
C ILE A 31 3.90 20.47 -19.45
N ASP A 32 5.07 20.84 -19.96
CA ASP A 32 6.32 20.11 -19.68
C ASP A 32 7.05 20.70 -18.46
N MET A 33 6.86 21.99 -18.18
CA MET A 33 7.55 22.68 -17.09
C MET A 33 6.89 22.43 -15.74
N PRO A 34 7.67 22.21 -14.68
CA PRO A 34 7.15 21.93 -13.35
C PRO A 34 6.54 23.17 -12.70
N THR A 35 5.74 22.98 -11.65
CA THR A 35 5.28 24.04 -10.74
C THR A 35 5.68 23.74 -9.30
N ALA A 36 5.65 24.75 -8.43
CA ALA A 36 5.96 24.60 -7.00
C ALA A 36 4.76 24.11 -6.16
N GLU A 37 3.74 23.56 -6.81
CA GLU A 37 2.47 23.20 -6.20
C GLU A 37 2.54 21.82 -5.52
N SER A 38 1.48 21.46 -4.81
CA SER A 38 1.31 20.12 -4.26
C SER A 38 -0.14 19.67 -4.46
N VAL A 39 -0.38 18.38 -4.36
CA VAL A 39 -1.74 17.88 -4.22
C VAL A 39 -2.01 17.52 -2.74
N PRO A 40 -3.25 17.24 -2.32
CA PRO A 40 -3.51 16.81 -0.95
C PRO A 40 -2.67 15.59 -0.57
N GLU A 41 -2.12 15.59 0.66
CA GLU A 41 -1.37 14.45 1.20
C GLU A 41 -2.13 13.14 0.99
N GLY A 42 -1.45 12.08 0.55
CA GLY A 42 -2.01 10.76 0.32
C GLY A 42 -2.76 10.59 -1.00
N MET A 43 -2.89 11.63 -1.83
CA MET A 43 -3.51 11.50 -3.15
C MET A 43 -2.67 10.60 -4.06
N ILE A 44 -3.35 9.71 -4.77
CA ILE A 44 -2.78 8.81 -5.76
C ILE A 44 -3.24 9.30 -7.13
N GLY A 45 -2.29 9.59 -8.02
CA GLY A 45 -2.55 10.00 -9.40
C GLY A 45 -2.15 8.92 -10.40
N ALA A 46 -2.86 8.86 -11.52
CA ALA A 46 -2.48 8.11 -12.69
C ALA A 46 -2.72 8.97 -13.93
N THR A 47 -1.72 9.10 -14.80
CA THR A 47 -1.83 9.88 -16.04
C THR A 47 -1.38 9.05 -17.23
N VAL A 48 -2.05 9.24 -18.36
CA VAL A 48 -1.65 8.69 -19.66
C VAL A 48 -1.57 9.86 -20.63
N PHE A 49 -0.36 10.18 -21.07
CA PHE A 49 -0.06 11.28 -21.99
C PHE A 49 0.53 10.75 -23.28
N ARG A 50 -0.07 11.10 -24.41
CA ARG A 50 0.38 10.69 -25.75
C ARG A 50 0.55 11.90 -26.66
N PHE A 51 1.67 11.91 -27.37
CA PHE A 51 2.01 12.88 -28.41
C PHE A 51 2.85 12.17 -29.50
N SER A 52 3.26 12.89 -30.54
CA SER A 52 4.10 12.37 -31.64
C SER A 52 5.43 11.79 -31.14
N GLY A 53 6.11 12.51 -30.25
CA GLY A 53 7.40 12.13 -29.71
C GLY A 53 7.35 11.04 -28.63
N GLY A 54 6.17 10.54 -28.25
CA GLY A 54 6.09 9.38 -27.36
C GLY A 54 4.80 9.19 -26.56
N LEU A 55 4.88 8.23 -25.64
CA LEU A 55 3.86 7.90 -24.64
C LEU A 55 4.48 8.00 -23.25
N ARG A 56 3.77 8.58 -22.29
CA ARG A 56 4.12 8.59 -20.87
C ARG A 56 2.93 8.10 -20.06
N VAL A 57 3.14 7.05 -19.28
CA VAL A 57 2.17 6.54 -18.28
C VAL A 57 2.79 6.77 -16.92
N THR A 58 2.18 7.61 -16.10
CA THR A 58 2.75 8.01 -14.80
C THR A 58 1.81 7.67 -13.66
N ALA A 59 2.31 7.00 -12.64
CA ALA A 59 1.66 6.86 -11.34
C ALA A 59 2.33 7.80 -10.34
N THR A 60 1.54 8.58 -9.59
CA THR A 60 2.04 9.53 -8.60
C THR A 60 1.47 9.25 -7.23
N PHE A 61 2.24 9.57 -6.19
CA PHE A 61 1.80 9.51 -4.80
C PHE A 61 2.32 10.71 -4.03
N GLN A 62 1.39 11.45 -3.41
CA GLN A 62 1.72 12.56 -2.52
C GLN A 62 2.04 12.02 -1.12
N VAL A 63 3.32 11.73 -0.86
CA VAL A 63 3.79 11.08 0.36
C VAL A 63 3.51 11.92 1.61
N THR A 64 3.76 13.23 1.54
CA THR A 64 3.45 14.21 2.59
C THR A 64 2.82 15.44 1.95
N ASP A 65 2.43 16.46 2.72
CA ASP A 65 2.00 17.77 2.18
C ASP A 65 3.05 18.51 1.32
N ARG A 66 4.29 18.02 1.27
CA ARG A 66 5.43 18.63 0.56
C ARG A 66 6.21 17.68 -0.35
N LEU A 67 6.17 16.38 -0.08
CA LEU A 67 6.92 15.37 -0.83
C LEU A 67 5.97 14.59 -1.74
N GLN A 68 6.30 14.55 -3.03
CA GLN A 68 5.60 13.75 -4.02
C GLN A 68 6.60 12.89 -4.81
N GLY A 69 6.26 11.64 -5.02
CA GLY A 69 7.00 10.73 -5.89
C GLY A 69 6.18 10.34 -7.11
N ALA A 70 6.86 10.01 -8.20
CA ALA A 70 6.24 9.42 -9.37
C ALA A 70 7.06 8.26 -9.95
N PHE A 71 6.36 7.24 -10.42
CA PHE A 71 6.90 6.21 -11.30
C PHE A 71 6.34 6.46 -12.70
N ARG A 72 7.21 6.51 -13.70
CA ARG A 72 6.83 6.73 -15.09
C ARG A 72 7.34 5.60 -15.96
N TYR A 73 6.43 5.04 -16.75
CA TYR A 73 6.75 4.24 -17.91
C TYR A 73 6.65 5.10 -19.16
N SER A 74 7.66 5.08 -20.01
CA SER A 74 7.66 5.85 -21.24
C SER A 74 8.10 5.05 -22.45
N ARG A 75 7.52 5.37 -23.60
CA ARG A 75 7.92 4.86 -24.91
C ARG A 75 8.43 6.03 -25.74
N VAL A 76 9.72 6.03 -26.05
CA VAL A 76 10.42 7.08 -26.80
C VAL A 76 10.89 6.52 -28.14
N PRO A 77 10.29 6.91 -29.28
CA PRO A 77 10.65 6.35 -30.58
C PRO A 77 12.04 6.81 -31.04
N GLY A 78 12.88 5.88 -31.51
CA GLY A 78 14.12 6.17 -32.24
C GLY A 78 15.29 6.72 -31.41
N VAL A 79 15.14 6.85 -30.10
CA VAL A 79 16.17 7.41 -29.20
C VAL A 79 16.94 6.30 -28.51
N PHE A 80 18.28 6.36 -28.54
CA PHE A 80 19.23 5.38 -27.96
C PHE A 80 19.17 3.95 -28.54
N THR A 81 18.19 3.69 -29.37
CA THR A 81 17.97 2.43 -30.06
C THR A 81 18.27 2.60 -31.54
N ASN A 82 18.69 1.53 -32.23
CA ASN A 82 18.94 1.52 -33.68
C ASN A 82 17.61 1.54 -34.48
N GLY A 83 16.75 2.53 -34.24
CA GLY A 83 15.47 2.74 -34.93
C GLY A 83 14.24 2.14 -34.24
N SER A 84 14.39 1.27 -33.23
CA SER A 84 13.26 0.78 -32.40
C SER A 84 12.82 1.84 -31.36
N ALA A 85 11.80 1.55 -30.55
CA ALA A 85 11.42 2.44 -29.46
C ALA A 85 12.16 2.07 -28.17
N LEU A 86 12.66 3.08 -27.45
CA LEU A 86 13.14 2.92 -26.09
C LEU A 86 11.93 2.84 -25.14
N TYR A 87 11.90 1.79 -24.32
CA TYR A 87 10.96 1.66 -23.21
C TYR A 87 11.70 1.95 -21.91
N ASP A 88 11.40 3.09 -21.29
CA ASP A 88 12.09 3.56 -20.11
C ASP A 88 11.16 3.54 -18.88
N ARG A 89 11.75 3.13 -17.74
CA ARG A 89 11.08 3.03 -16.44
C ARG A 89 11.85 3.92 -15.47
N SER A 90 11.26 5.06 -15.15
CA SER A 90 11.95 6.12 -14.44
C SER A 90 11.22 6.56 -13.17
N PHE A 91 11.97 7.07 -12.21
CA PHE A 91 11.42 7.71 -11.00
C PHE A 91 11.67 9.21 -11.00
N ASP A 92 10.67 9.94 -10.50
CA ASP A 92 10.75 11.37 -10.25
C ASP A 92 10.40 11.67 -8.79
N VAL A 93 10.94 12.78 -8.27
CA VAL A 93 10.61 13.30 -6.95
C VAL A 93 10.50 14.82 -6.99
N GLN A 94 9.51 15.36 -6.28
CA GLN A 94 9.36 16.79 -6.02
C GLN A 94 9.25 17.04 -4.51
N TYR A 95 10.01 18.00 -4.01
CA TYR A 95 9.92 18.48 -2.64
C TYR A 95 9.65 19.98 -2.60
N ARG A 96 8.51 20.35 -2.04
CA ARG A 96 8.12 21.75 -1.81
C ARG A 96 8.80 22.28 -0.55
N VAL A 97 9.84 23.09 -0.75
CA VAL A 97 10.71 23.65 0.29
C VAL A 97 10.00 24.76 1.06
N LEU A 98 9.33 25.67 0.35
CA LEU A 98 8.65 26.82 0.95
C LEU A 98 7.18 26.85 0.53
N ASP A 99 6.30 27.12 1.51
CA ASP A 99 4.91 27.43 1.24
C ASP A 99 4.76 28.87 0.70
N GLU A 100 3.79 29.05 -0.18
CA GLU A 100 3.35 30.37 -0.59
C GLU A 100 2.87 31.17 0.62
N ARG A 101 3.27 32.44 0.68
CA ARG A 101 2.75 33.44 1.61
C ARG A 101 2.32 34.66 0.81
N ARG A 102 1.76 35.68 1.49
CA ARG A 102 1.30 36.92 0.85
C ARG A 102 2.27 37.50 -0.19
N LEU A 103 3.56 37.62 0.16
CA LEU A 103 4.60 38.22 -0.71
C LEU A 103 5.62 37.21 -1.26
N ARG A 104 5.60 35.97 -0.79
CA ARG A 104 6.61 34.96 -1.14
C ARG A 104 5.96 33.85 -1.96
N PRO A 105 6.51 33.47 -3.12
CA PRO A 105 6.01 32.31 -3.86
C PRO A 105 6.26 31.01 -3.08
N ALA A 106 5.53 29.96 -3.43
CA ALA A 106 5.96 28.62 -3.09
C ALA A 106 7.24 28.28 -3.85
N ILE A 107 8.13 27.50 -3.26
CA ILE A 107 9.37 27.05 -3.91
C ILE A 107 9.44 25.53 -3.81
N ALA A 108 9.71 24.86 -4.92
CA ALA A 108 9.96 23.43 -4.97
C ALA A 108 11.26 23.11 -5.70
N ILE A 109 11.85 21.99 -5.31
CA ILE A 109 13.00 21.38 -5.97
C ILE A 109 12.54 20.01 -6.45
N GLY A 110 12.91 19.64 -7.67
CA GLY A 110 12.59 18.31 -8.18
C GLY A 110 13.69 17.70 -9.04
N LEU A 111 13.64 16.38 -9.10
CA LEU A 111 14.50 15.53 -9.90
C LEU A 111 13.59 14.66 -10.77
N ARG A 112 13.79 14.70 -12.08
CA ARG A 112 13.10 13.86 -13.06
C ARG A 112 14.05 12.81 -13.58
N ASP A 113 13.55 11.59 -13.73
CA ASP A 113 14.32 10.45 -14.24
C ASP A 113 15.70 10.38 -13.56
N PHE A 114 15.66 10.48 -12.23
CA PHE A 114 16.86 10.45 -11.40
C PHE A 114 17.35 9.02 -11.20
N ILE A 115 16.45 8.04 -11.36
CA ILE A 115 16.69 6.61 -11.52
C ILE A 115 15.93 6.18 -12.78
N GLY A 116 16.63 5.61 -13.76
CA GLY A 116 16.09 5.20 -15.06
C GLY A 116 17.20 5.16 -16.11
N THR A 117 16.84 5.26 -17.40
CA THR A 117 17.83 5.39 -18.48
C THR A 117 18.41 6.79 -18.60
N GLY A 118 17.80 7.79 -17.95
CA GLY A 118 18.21 9.20 -18.05
C GLY A 118 17.74 9.89 -19.35
N VAL A 119 16.84 9.27 -20.11
CA VAL A 119 16.25 9.84 -21.34
C VAL A 119 15.49 11.14 -21.06
N TYR A 120 14.88 11.26 -19.89
CA TYR A 120 14.17 12.45 -19.40
C TYR A 120 14.88 13.15 -18.24
N SER A 121 16.15 12.80 -17.96
CA SER A 121 16.89 13.32 -16.80
C SER A 121 16.94 14.84 -16.78
N GLY A 122 16.48 15.43 -15.68
CA GLY A 122 16.54 16.86 -15.45
C GLY A 122 16.24 17.23 -14.01
N GLU A 123 16.84 18.33 -13.57
CA GLU A 123 16.67 18.87 -12.22
C GLU A 123 16.09 20.28 -12.33
N TYR A 124 15.33 20.72 -11.32
CA TYR A 124 14.76 22.07 -11.34
C TYR A 124 14.60 22.67 -9.96
N VAL A 125 14.64 24.01 -9.94
CA VAL A 125 14.14 24.83 -8.86
C VAL A 125 13.05 25.73 -9.44
N VAL A 126 11.86 25.70 -8.85
CA VAL A 126 10.69 26.39 -9.38
C VAL A 126 10.00 27.20 -8.30
N ALA A 127 9.52 28.38 -8.67
CA ALA A 127 8.71 29.25 -7.85
C ALA A 127 7.32 29.46 -8.48
N THR A 128 6.26 29.26 -7.70
CA THR A 128 4.86 29.48 -8.14
C THR A 128 4.17 30.46 -7.20
N LYS A 129 3.43 31.41 -7.79
CA LYS A 129 2.70 32.45 -7.08
C LYS A 129 1.26 32.54 -7.57
N THR A 130 0.33 32.56 -6.64
CA THR A 130 -1.06 32.91 -6.89
C THR A 130 -1.17 34.42 -6.99
N ILE A 131 -1.39 34.92 -8.21
CA ILE A 131 -1.51 36.35 -8.51
C ILE A 131 -2.93 36.84 -8.23
N THR A 132 -3.91 36.05 -8.66
CA THR A 132 -5.33 36.20 -8.33
C THR A 132 -5.90 34.84 -7.96
N PRO A 133 -7.11 34.75 -7.38
CA PRO A 133 -7.72 33.45 -7.05
C PRO A 133 -7.91 32.49 -8.24
N ARG A 134 -7.72 32.96 -9.48
CA ARG A 134 -7.82 32.15 -10.71
C ARG A 134 -6.55 32.18 -11.55
N LEU A 135 -5.56 33.01 -11.22
CA LEU A 135 -4.36 33.18 -12.04
C LEU A 135 -3.12 32.87 -11.22
N ARG A 136 -2.38 31.87 -11.68
CA ARG A 136 -1.09 31.46 -11.13
C ARG A 136 0.01 31.74 -12.14
N ALA A 137 1.14 32.23 -11.64
CA ALA A 137 2.36 32.43 -12.41
C ALA A 137 3.48 31.57 -11.84
N THR A 138 4.26 30.96 -12.72
CA THR A 138 5.37 30.10 -12.38
C THR A 138 6.62 30.55 -13.12
N ALA A 139 7.76 30.53 -12.44
CA ALA A 139 9.08 30.73 -13.05
C ALA A 139 10.10 29.83 -12.37
N GLY A 140 11.07 29.32 -13.12
CA GLY A 140 12.08 28.44 -12.56
C GLY A 140 13.34 28.34 -13.41
N LEU A 141 14.31 27.59 -12.88
CA LEU A 141 15.54 27.22 -13.55
C LEU A 141 15.60 25.69 -13.65
N GLY A 142 15.96 25.19 -14.83
CA GLY A 142 16.10 23.78 -15.12
C GLY A 142 17.50 23.40 -15.59
N TRP A 143 17.95 22.20 -15.22
CA TRP A 143 19.21 21.57 -15.63
C TRP A 143 18.94 20.27 -16.40
N GLY A 144 19.98 19.74 -17.04
CA GLY A 144 19.86 18.53 -17.84
C GLY A 144 18.94 18.78 -19.03
N ARG A 145 17.92 17.94 -19.22
CA ARG A 145 16.92 18.13 -20.28
C ARG A 145 16.24 19.51 -20.23
N LEU A 146 15.95 19.99 -19.02
CA LEU A 146 15.31 21.29 -18.81
C LEU A 146 16.27 22.48 -19.01
N GLY A 147 17.55 22.22 -19.30
CA GLY A 147 18.59 23.22 -19.56
C GLY A 147 18.97 23.35 -21.04
N THR A 148 18.20 22.77 -21.97
CA THR A 148 18.66 22.57 -23.36
C THR A 148 18.31 23.69 -24.34
N ASN A 149 17.46 24.65 -23.95
CA ASN A 149 17.13 25.83 -24.75
C ASN A 149 17.13 27.11 -23.91
N GLY A 150 17.86 28.13 -24.37
CA GLY A 150 17.90 29.45 -23.72
C GLY A 150 18.71 29.48 -22.42
N ASP A 151 19.78 28.67 -22.33
CA ASP A 151 20.56 28.56 -21.10
C ASP A 151 21.34 29.84 -20.75
N ILE A 152 21.61 29.99 -19.45
CA ILE A 152 22.39 31.08 -18.86
C ILE A 152 23.79 30.60 -18.43
N GLY A 153 24.31 29.58 -19.11
CA GLY A 153 25.59 28.95 -18.79
C GLY A 153 25.47 27.87 -17.71
N SER A 154 26.62 27.43 -17.19
CA SER A 154 26.75 26.30 -16.24
C SER A 154 27.07 26.78 -14.82
N PRO A 155 26.08 27.26 -14.04
CA PRO A 155 26.32 27.96 -12.77
C PRO A 155 27.01 27.11 -11.69
N PHE A 156 26.95 25.77 -11.80
CA PHE A 156 27.49 24.83 -10.82
C PHE A 156 28.49 23.84 -11.44
N GLY A 157 29.16 24.25 -12.51
CA GLY A 157 30.20 23.44 -13.18
C GLY A 157 29.65 22.52 -14.27
N SER A 158 30.54 21.75 -14.88
CA SER A 158 30.24 20.89 -16.02
C SER A 158 29.41 19.66 -15.64
N ARG A 159 28.44 19.29 -16.50
CA ARG A 159 27.70 18.02 -16.39
C ARG A 159 28.51 16.91 -17.06
N PRO A 160 28.88 15.83 -16.35
CA PRO A 160 29.51 14.68 -17.00
C PRO A 160 28.55 14.00 -17.97
N ALA A 161 29.08 13.28 -18.96
CA ALA A 161 28.29 12.49 -19.88
C ALA A 161 27.41 11.47 -19.12
N LEU A 162 26.21 11.22 -19.63
CA LEU A 162 25.31 10.23 -19.06
C LEU A 162 25.93 8.84 -19.21
N ASN A 163 26.28 8.21 -18.09
CA ASN A 163 26.73 6.84 -18.06
C ASN A 163 25.55 5.94 -17.69
N ILE A 164 24.92 5.35 -18.71
CA ILE A 164 23.74 4.50 -18.53
C ILE A 164 24.14 3.20 -17.81
N GLY A 165 25.33 2.65 -18.07
CA GLY A 165 25.75 1.34 -17.55
C GLY A 165 24.68 0.25 -17.80
N GLU A 166 24.44 -0.58 -16.80
CA GLU A 166 23.32 -1.53 -16.74
C GLU A 166 21.96 -0.84 -16.41
N GLY A 167 21.89 0.48 -16.31
CA GLY A 167 20.67 1.20 -15.96
C GLY A 167 20.25 1.05 -14.48
N GLY A 168 19.29 1.89 -14.06
CA GLY A 168 18.66 1.80 -12.74
C GLY A 168 19.48 2.34 -11.56
N LYS A 169 20.67 2.92 -11.80
CA LYS A 169 21.41 3.70 -10.80
C LYS A 169 20.92 5.14 -10.73
N ALA A 170 21.15 5.76 -9.58
CA ALA A 170 20.89 7.18 -9.43
C ALA A 170 21.99 8.02 -10.11
N ASN A 171 21.61 8.94 -11.00
CA ASN A 171 22.53 9.80 -11.76
C ASN A 171 23.10 10.97 -10.92
N THR A 172 23.57 10.69 -9.70
CA THR A 172 23.93 11.71 -8.70
C THR A 172 25.04 12.67 -9.14
N ASP A 173 26.00 12.19 -9.95
CA ASP A 173 27.09 13.01 -10.47
C ASP A 173 26.64 14.11 -11.44
N GLN A 174 25.41 14.05 -11.92
CA GLN A 174 24.84 15.02 -12.85
C GLN A 174 23.97 16.09 -12.20
N TRP A 175 23.53 15.88 -10.96
CA TRP A 175 22.50 16.72 -10.34
C TRP A 175 22.93 18.18 -10.22
N PHE A 176 22.08 19.08 -10.72
CA PHE A 176 22.30 20.53 -10.76
C PHE A 176 23.62 20.95 -11.41
N ARG A 177 24.17 20.15 -12.33
CA ARG A 177 25.38 20.48 -13.11
C ARG A 177 25.08 20.66 -14.59
N GLY A 178 25.93 21.42 -15.27
CA GLY A 178 25.80 21.80 -16.67
C GLY A 178 24.93 23.02 -16.90
N PRO A 179 24.55 23.27 -18.16
CA PRO A 179 23.70 24.39 -18.55
C PRO A 179 22.41 24.46 -17.73
N ALA A 180 22.08 25.65 -17.25
CA ALA A 180 20.83 25.97 -16.57
C ALA A 180 20.02 26.91 -17.45
N ALA A 181 18.74 26.63 -17.67
CA ALA A 181 17.87 27.48 -18.48
C ALA A 181 16.62 27.94 -17.72
N PRO A 182 16.21 29.21 -17.89
CA PRO A 182 14.98 29.72 -17.29
C PRO A 182 13.75 29.27 -18.08
N PHE A 183 12.69 28.98 -17.34
CA PHE A 183 11.35 28.76 -17.89
C PHE A 183 10.32 29.59 -17.11
N LEU A 184 9.18 29.86 -17.75
CA LEU A 184 8.09 30.60 -17.14
C LEU A 184 6.74 30.16 -17.71
N GLY A 185 5.67 30.44 -17.00
CA GLY A 185 4.34 30.27 -17.54
C GLY A 185 3.22 30.63 -16.59
N PHE A 186 2.00 30.48 -17.09
CA PHE A 186 0.77 30.90 -16.43
C PHE A 186 -0.27 29.79 -16.52
N ALA A 187 -1.01 29.61 -15.43
CA ALA A 187 -2.22 28.81 -15.39
C ALA A 187 -3.39 29.72 -14.99
N TRP A 188 -4.44 29.74 -15.81
CA TRP A 188 -5.63 30.54 -15.60
C TRP A 188 -6.87 29.66 -15.54
N ASP A 189 -7.50 29.60 -14.38
CA ASP A 189 -8.76 28.90 -14.17
C ASP A 189 -9.88 29.76 -14.80
N PHE A 190 -10.18 29.50 -16.06
CA PHE A 190 -11.20 30.23 -16.83
C PHE A 190 -12.58 30.07 -16.18
N ASN A 191 -12.87 28.86 -15.72
CA ASN A 191 -14.02 28.52 -14.86
C ASN A 191 -13.70 27.27 -14.01
N ASP A 192 -14.66 26.82 -13.20
CA ASP A 192 -14.49 25.70 -12.25
C ASP A 192 -14.17 24.35 -12.92
N LYS A 193 -14.28 24.24 -14.24
CA LYS A 193 -13.98 23.01 -15.01
C LYS A 193 -12.84 23.17 -16.01
N LEU A 194 -12.46 24.38 -16.39
CA LEU A 194 -11.51 24.63 -17.47
C LEU A 194 -10.36 25.51 -16.99
N THR A 195 -9.16 24.93 -17.00
CA THR A 195 -7.90 25.66 -16.82
C THR A 195 -7.24 25.86 -18.17
N LEU A 196 -6.75 27.07 -18.45
CA LEU A 196 -5.94 27.40 -19.61
C LEU A 196 -4.48 27.58 -19.17
N LYS A 197 -3.55 27.07 -19.97
CA LYS A 197 -2.11 27.08 -19.67
C LYS A 197 -1.34 27.70 -20.83
N ALA A 198 -0.36 28.53 -20.48
CA ALA A 198 0.65 29.03 -21.40
C ALA A 198 2.03 28.86 -20.76
N GLU A 199 2.97 28.30 -21.50
CA GLU A 199 4.28 27.92 -20.99
C GLU A 199 5.35 28.34 -21.99
N TYR A 200 6.42 28.97 -21.51
CA TYR A 200 7.69 29.06 -22.20
C TYR A 200 8.59 27.95 -21.68
N SER A 201 8.89 26.98 -22.54
CA SER A 201 9.69 25.80 -22.21
C SER A 201 11.16 25.99 -22.56
N SER A 202 12.01 25.54 -21.62
CA SER A 202 13.45 25.46 -21.78
C SER A 202 13.94 24.09 -22.27
N ASP A 203 13.03 23.17 -22.62
CA ASP A 203 13.34 21.88 -23.23
C ASP A 203 13.40 22.00 -24.77
N ALA A 204 14.49 21.53 -25.36
CA ALA A 204 14.71 21.51 -26.80
C ALA A 204 14.33 20.18 -27.46
N TYR A 205 14.00 19.12 -26.69
CA TYR A 205 13.79 17.75 -27.21
C TYR A 205 14.94 17.27 -28.14
N PRO A 206 16.22 17.51 -27.78
CA PRO A 206 17.32 17.37 -28.73
C PRO A 206 17.50 15.94 -29.24
N ARG A 207 17.14 14.94 -28.43
CA ARG A 207 17.29 13.51 -28.77
C ARG A 207 16.20 13.07 -29.75
N GLU A 208 14.96 13.47 -29.49
CA GLU A 208 13.80 13.15 -30.33
C GLU A 208 13.87 13.89 -31.67
N THR A 209 14.32 15.16 -31.67
CA THR A 209 14.58 15.90 -32.92
C THR A 209 15.72 15.28 -33.73
N ALA A 210 16.81 14.84 -33.08
CA ALA A 210 17.88 14.11 -33.76
C ALA A 210 17.42 12.75 -34.33
N ALA A 211 16.47 12.09 -33.66
CA ALA A 211 15.84 10.85 -34.14
C ALA A 211 14.78 11.09 -35.24
N GLY A 212 14.42 12.35 -35.53
CA GLY A 212 13.38 12.71 -36.49
C GLY A 212 11.95 12.39 -36.02
N THR A 213 11.75 12.22 -34.72
CA THR A 213 10.46 11.81 -34.12
C THR A 213 9.70 12.96 -33.47
N PHE A 214 10.30 14.17 -33.49
CA PHE A 214 9.73 15.38 -32.91
C PHE A 214 10.22 16.64 -33.65
N SER A 215 9.30 17.51 -34.08
CA SER A 215 9.64 18.82 -34.63
C SER A 215 9.46 19.91 -33.58
N ARG A 216 10.27 20.97 -33.65
CA ARG A 216 10.22 22.12 -32.74
C ARG A 216 10.36 23.42 -33.51
N ASP A 217 9.28 24.20 -33.54
CA ASP A 217 9.22 25.49 -34.24
C ASP A 217 9.14 26.68 -33.26
N SER A 218 8.78 26.44 -32.00
CA SER A 218 8.60 27.46 -30.96
C SER A 218 9.03 26.95 -29.58
N SER A 219 9.33 27.90 -28.68
CA SER A 219 9.53 27.61 -27.24
C SER A 219 8.23 27.79 -26.43
N VAL A 220 7.13 28.17 -27.08
CA VAL A 220 5.85 28.46 -26.42
C VAL A 220 4.89 27.29 -26.62
N ASN A 221 4.37 26.79 -25.51
CA ASN A 221 3.36 25.74 -25.43
C ASN A 221 2.05 26.33 -24.91
N LEU A 222 0.92 25.86 -25.46
CA LEU A 222 -0.41 26.22 -25.01
C LEU A 222 -1.18 24.95 -24.64
N GLY A 223 -2.05 25.03 -23.65
CA GLY A 223 -2.81 23.87 -23.23
C GLY A 223 -4.07 24.21 -22.48
N PHE A 224 -4.88 23.20 -22.26
CA PHE A 224 -6.03 23.26 -21.38
C PHE A 224 -6.19 21.98 -20.57
N ASP A 225 -6.80 22.10 -19.40
CA ASP A 225 -7.27 20.98 -18.57
C ASP A 225 -8.77 21.11 -18.38
N TYR A 226 -9.52 20.05 -18.68
CA TYR A 226 -10.97 19.98 -18.51
C TYR A 226 -11.34 18.93 -17.44
N HIS A 227 -11.88 19.38 -16.31
CA HIS A 227 -12.33 18.52 -15.21
C HIS A 227 -13.71 17.92 -15.54
N ILE A 228 -13.73 16.59 -15.71
CA ILE A 228 -14.96 15.82 -15.89
C ILE A 228 -15.68 15.73 -14.54
N ASN A 229 -14.94 15.42 -13.49
CA ASN A 229 -15.38 15.37 -12.10
C ASN A 229 -14.17 15.59 -11.17
N LYS A 230 -14.36 15.40 -9.86
CA LYS A 230 -13.30 15.59 -8.84
C LYS A 230 -12.11 14.62 -8.93
N SER A 231 -12.25 13.55 -9.70
CA SER A 231 -11.25 12.49 -9.83
C SER A 231 -10.74 12.30 -11.24
N ALA A 232 -11.41 12.82 -12.27
CA ALA A 232 -11.03 12.61 -13.66
C ALA A 232 -10.98 13.93 -14.43
N SER A 233 -9.92 14.11 -15.22
CA SER A 233 -9.77 15.22 -16.16
C SER A 233 -9.13 14.78 -17.46
N VAL A 234 -9.34 15.58 -18.50
CA VAL A 234 -8.70 15.42 -19.82
C VAL A 234 -7.99 16.72 -20.15
N SER A 235 -6.78 16.61 -20.68
CA SER A 235 -5.97 17.76 -21.07
C SER A 235 -5.57 17.66 -22.53
N GLY A 236 -5.49 18.81 -23.20
CA GLY A 236 -5.01 18.94 -24.57
C GLY A 236 -3.91 19.98 -24.65
N TYR A 237 -2.87 19.67 -25.42
CA TYR A 237 -1.68 20.50 -25.52
C TYR A 237 -1.30 20.75 -26.99
N TYR A 238 -0.95 21.98 -27.29
CA TYR A 238 -0.22 22.38 -28.49
C TYR A 238 1.21 22.69 -28.08
N LEU A 239 2.12 21.88 -28.60
CA LEU A 239 3.47 21.69 -28.10
C LEU A 239 4.46 22.19 -29.16
N TYR A 240 5.32 23.12 -28.76
CA TYR A 240 6.49 23.60 -29.48
C TYR A 240 6.23 24.08 -30.91
N GLY A 241 5.01 24.56 -31.20
CA GLY A 241 4.63 25.12 -32.50
C GLY A 241 4.27 24.10 -33.59
N SER A 242 4.41 22.81 -33.32
CA SER A 242 4.29 21.75 -34.35
C SER A 242 3.52 20.53 -33.88
N GLU A 243 3.46 20.28 -32.58
CA GLU A 243 3.02 19.01 -32.03
C GLU A 243 1.72 19.15 -31.23
N VAL A 244 0.94 18.06 -31.18
CA VAL A 244 -0.29 18.00 -30.38
C VAL A 244 -0.21 16.80 -29.44
N GLY A 245 -0.67 17.01 -28.21
CA GLY A 245 -0.72 15.98 -27.19
C GLY A 245 -2.08 15.91 -26.50
N LEU A 246 -2.45 14.69 -26.09
CA LEU A 246 -3.65 14.44 -25.29
C LEU A 246 -3.27 13.68 -24.03
N GLN A 247 -3.92 14.05 -22.92
CA GLN A 247 -3.69 13.45 -21.62
C GLN A 247 -5.02 13.10 -20.94
N PHE A 248 -5.07 11.91 -20.35
CA PHE A 248 -6.11 11.53 -19.40
C PHE A 248 -5.51 11.45 -18.00
N ASN A 249 -6.23 11.97 -17.01
CA ASN A 249 -5.81 12.01 -15.61
C ASN A 249 -6.87 11.39 -14.72
N LEU A 250 -6.42 10.55 -13.80
CA LEU A 250 -7.20 10.03 -12.69
C LEU A 250 -6.50 10.39 -11.38
N ALA A 251 -7.24 10.88 -10.41
CA ALA A 251 -6.73 11.19 -9.09
C ALA A 251 -7.71 10.77 -7.99
N ILE A 252 -7.22 9.96 -7.06
CA ILE A 252 -8.00 9.32 -6.01
C ILE A 252 -7.40 9.74 -4.66
N ASP A 253 -8.27 10.18 -3.74
CA ASP A 253 -7.91 10.34 -2.34
C ASP A 253 -8.37 9.09 -1.58
N PRO A 254 -7.45 8.20 -1.16
CA PRO A 254 -7.78 7.00 -0.41
C PRO A 254 -8.64 7.29 0.81
N ARG A 255 -8.51 8.45 1.45
CA ARG A 255 -9.26 8.78 2.68
C ARG A 255 -10.73 9.10 2.42
N LYS A 256 -11.12 9.32 1.16
CA LYS A 256 -12.49 9.63 0.74
C LYS A 256 -13.08 8.45 -0.04
N PRO A 257 -13.57 7.41 0.66
CA PRO A 257 -14.16 6.26 -0.01
C PRO A 257 -15.43 6.66 -0.80
N PRO A 258 -15.78 5.95 -1.88
CA PRO A 258 -17.01 6.17 -2.63
C PRO A 258 -18.28 6.03 -1.78
N VAL A 259 -18.21 5.20 -0.73
CA VAL A 259 -19.30 5.00 0.26
C VAL A 259 -18.79 5.33 1.68
N PRO A 260 -18.88 6.61 2.12
CA PRO A 260 -18.32 7.08 3.40
C PRO A 260 -18.84 6.37 4.67
N SER A 261 -20.13 6.02 4.67
CA SER A 261 -20.76 5.34 5.80
C SER A 261 -20.58 3.82 5.78
N GLY A 262 -20.03 3.26 4.69
CA GLY A 262 -20.09 1.83 4.43
C GLY A 262 -21.53 1.33 4.17
N LEU A 263 -21.66 0.04 3.89
CA LEU A 263 -22.93 -0.65 3.66
C LEU A 263 -23.21 -1.71 4.74
N GLU A 264 -22.47 -1.67 5.85
CA GLU A 264 -22.70 -2.53 7.01
C GLU A 264 -24.02 -2.25 7.73
N THR A 265 -24.57 -3.28 8.36
CA THR A 265 -25.71 -3.16 9.27
C THR A 265 -25.28 -2.50 10.58
N ALA A 266 -26.19 -1.72 11.17
CA ALA A 266 -25.95 -1.15 12.50
C ALA A 266 -25.64 -2.25 13.53
N PRO A 267 -24.73 -2.00 14.50
CA PRO A 267 -24.44 -2.95 15.56
C PRO A 267 -25.61 -3.02 16.55
N LEU A 268 -25.62 -4.05 17.40
CA LEU A 268 -26.58 -4.11 18.51
C LEU A 268 -26.36 -2.92 19.46
N PRO A 269 -27.43 -2.28 19.96
CA PRO A 269 -27.30 -1.24 20.98
C PRO A 269 -26.81 -1.83 22.30
N VAL A 270 -26.02 -1.06 23.03
CA VAL A 270 -25.61 -1.44 24.40
C VAL A 270 -26.86 -1.60 25.27
N ARG A 271 -26.85 -2.57 26.19
CA ARG A 271 -27.91 -2.74 27.18
C ARG A 271 -27.40 -2.31 28.56
N PRO A 272 -27.80 -1.11 29.04
CA PRO A 272 -27.46 -0.68 30.39
C PRO A 272 -27.99 -1.68 31.43
N ARG A 273 -27.19 -1.92 32.46
CA ARG A 273 -27.60 -2.72 33.61
C ARG A 273 -28.51 -1.91 34.55
N PRO A 274 -29.40 -2.58 35.31
CA PRO A 274 -30.11 -1.92 36.38
C PRO A 274 -29.14 -1.43 37.46
N SER A 275 -29.49 -0.35 38.16
CA SER A 275 -28.71 0.14 39.30
C SER A 275 -28.67 -0.94 40.39
N PRO A 276 -27.52 -1.18 41.05
CA PRO A 276 -27.45 -2.09 42.20
C PRO A 276 -28.43 -1.75 43.31
N VAL A 277 -28.82 -0.47 43.41
CA VAL A 277 -29.81 0.00 44.40
C VAL A 277 -31.23 -0.38 43.99
N SER A 278 -31.56 -0.33 42.69
CA SER A 278 -32.91 -0.62 42.20
C SER A 278 -33.19 -2.11 42.07
N ASP A 279 -32.15 -2.93 41.80
CA ASP A 279 -32.26 -4.38 41.66
C ASP A 279 -31.01 -5.08 42.21
N PRO A 280 -30.89 -5.24 43.55
CA PRO A 280 -29.73 -5.90 44.15
C PRO A 280 -29.58 -7.36 43.75
N ALA A 281 -30.69 -8.07 43.49
CA ALA A 281 -30.70 -9.49 43.16
C ALA A 281 -30.03 -9.76 41.80
N ALA A 282 -30.20 -8.85 40.83
CA ALA A 282 -29.54 -8.95 39.54
C ALA A 282 -28.00 -8.87 39.62
N TRP A 283 -27.44 -8.39 40.73
CA TRP A 283 -26.00 -8.30 40.99
C TRP A 283 -25.46 -9.46 41.83
N ALA A 284 -26.28 -10.49 42.10
CA ALA A 284 -25.82 -11.71 42.74
C ALA A 284 -24.73 -12.42 41.91
N THR A 285 -23.95 -13.26 42.58
CA THR A 285 -22.79 -13.98 42.01
C THR A 285 -22.86 -15.50 42.21
N ASP A 286 -23.92 -15.97 42.86
CA ASP A 286 -24.25 -17.38 43.09
C ASP A 286 -24.49 -18.16 41.80
N TRP A 287 -24.92 -17.49 40.73
CA TRP A 287 -25.00 -18.06 39.37
C TRP A 287 -23.69 -18.68 38.89
N THR A 288 -22.53 -18.29 39.45
CA THR A 288 -21.23 -18.90 39.09
C THR A 288 -21.11 -20.37 39.53
N ALA A 289 -21.92 -20.81 40.49
CA ALA A 289 -21.98 -22.20 40.93
C ALA A 289 -22.91 -23.05 40.04
N ASP A 290 -23.73 -22.43 39.19
CA ASP A 290 -24.64 -23.13 38.29
C ASP A 290 -23.89 -23.59 37.02
N PRO A 291 -23.76 -24.92 36.79
CA PRO A 291 -23.03 -25.45 35.65
C PRO A 291 -23.70 -25.15 34.29
N GLU A 292 -24.98 -24.75 34.25
CA GLU A 292 -25.69 -24.44 33.01
C GLU A 292 -25.48 -23.00 32.54
N VAL A 293 -25.15 -22.07 33.45
CA VAL A 293 -25.05 -20.65 33.13
C VAL A 293 -23.88 -20.37 32.18
N HIS A 294 -22.68 -20.90 32.44
CA HIS A 294 -21.52 -20.65 31.57
C HIS A 294 -21.75 -21.18 30.13
N PRO A 295 -22.14 -22.45 29.90
CA PRO A 295 -22.44 -22.95 28.56
C PRO A 295 -23.57 -22.19 27.87
N GLY A 296 -24.63 -21.83 28.61
CA GLY A 296 -25.76 -21.06 28.08
C GLY A 296 -25.35 -19.66 27.61
N VAL A 297 -24.57 -18.93 28.41
CA VAL A 297 -24.04 -17.61 28.06
C VAL A 297 -23.07 -17.71 26.89
N GLN A 298 -22.14 -18.67 26.90
CA GLN A 298 -21.18 -18.86 25.81
C GLN A 298 -21.89 -19.16 24.48
N THR A 299 -22.91 -20.02 24.49
CA THR A 299 -23.73 -20.32 23.30
C THR A 299 -24.45 -19.07 22.78
N ALA A 300 -25.02 -18.26 23.68
CA ALA A 300 -25.70 -17.02 23.30
C ALA A 300 -24.72 -15.99 22.69
N VAL A 301 -23.53 -15.83 23.28
CA VAL A 301 -22.48 -14.94 22.78
C VAL A 301 -21.97 -15.44 21.43
N ALA A 302 -21.65 -16.73 21.29
CA ALA A 302 -21.17 -17.32 20.04
C ALA A 302 -22.17 -17.09 18.90
N LYS A 303 -23.46 -17.39 19.13
CA LYS A 303 -24.53 -17.18 18.15
C LYS A 303 -24.73 -15.71 17.77
N ALA A 304 -24.53 -14.79 18.71
CA ALA A 304 -24.62 -13.35 18.44
C ALA A 304 -23.42 -12.85 17.63
N MET A 305 -22.20 -13.34 17.93
CA MET A 305 -20.98 -13.00 17.20
C MET A 305 -21.01 -13.54 15.77
N GLU A 306 -21.51 -14.77 15.56
CA GLU A 306 -21.64 -15.39 14.25
C GLU A 306 -22.51 -14.56 13.30
N LYS A 307 -23.63 -14.00 13.79
CA LYS A 307 -24.49 -13.09 13.02
C LYS A 307 -23.77 -11.82 12.57
N ASP A 308 -22.77 -11.38 13.33
CA ASP A 308 -21.91 -10.26 12.97
C ASP A 308 -20.67 -10.68 12.16
N GLY A 309 -20.55 -11.95 11.77
CA GLY A 309 -19.41 -12.46 10.97
C GLY A 309 -18.13 -12.61 11.77
N MET A 310 -18.26 -12.90 13.06
CA MET A 310 -17.17 -13.13 14.01
C MET A 310 -17.33 -14.50 14.67
N VAL A 311 -16.22 -15.11 15.09
CA VAL A 311 -16.24 -16.40 15.77
C VAL A 311 -15.75 -16.24 17.20
N LEU A 312 -16.52 -16.75 18.16
CA LEU A 312 -16.08 -16.92 19.55
C LEU A 312 -15.29 -18.23 19.64
N GLU A 313 -13.98 -18.17 19.82
CA GLU A 313 -13.15 -19.38 19.92
C GLU A 313 -13.20 -20.02 21.29
N SER A 314 -13.22 -19.21 22.34
CA SER A 314 -13.29 -19.67 23.73
C SER A 314 -13.77 -18.55 24.65
N MET A 315 -14.33 -18.93 25.79
CA MET A 315 -14.80 -17.99 26.80
C MET A 315 -14.46 -18.48 28.20
N ALA A 316 -14.09 -17.55 29.08
CA ALA A 316 -14.02 -17.75 30.53
C ALA A 316 -14.97 -16.74 31.19
N LEU A 317 -15.75 -17.21 32.15
CA LEU A 317 -16.72 -16.39 32.86
C LEU A 317 -16.60 -16.60 34.36
N SER A 318 -16.51 -15.50 35.09
CA SER A 318 -16.47 -15.43 36.56
C SER A 318 -17.45 -14.38 37.07
N ALA A 319 -17.64 -14.30 38.37
CA ALA A 319 -18.57 -13.39 39.04
C ALA A 319 -18.50 -11.93 38.55
N THR A 320 -17.29 -11.42 38.26
CA THR A 320 -17.05 -10.01 37.93
C THR A 320 -16.29 -9.79 36.63
N ARG A 321 -15.85 -10.85 35.95
CA ARG A 321 -15.00 -10.77 34.75
C ARG A 321 -15.41 -11.80 33.70
N ALA A 322 -15.49 -11.35 32.45
CA ALA A 322 -15.63 -12.19 31.27
C ALA A 322 -14.42 -12.00 30.35
N GLU A 323 -13.83 -13.10 29.89
CA GLU A 323 -12.77 -13.12 28.89
C GLU A 323 -13.23 -13.92 27.69
N VAL A 324 -13.06 -13.35 26.49
CA VAL A 324 -13.44 -13.98 25.23
C VAL A 324 -12.29 -13.94 24.24
N ARG A 325 -12.11 -15.03 23.49
CA ARG A 325 -11.23 -15.07 22.32
C ARG A 325 -12.05 -14.91 21.05
N LEU A 326 -11.75 -13.86 20.31
CA LEU A 326 -12.45 -13.42 19.11
C LEU A 326 -11.58 -13.66 17.88
N ARG A 327 -12.14 -14.38 16.91
CA ARG A 327 -11.63 -14.39 15.53
C ARG A 327 -12.50 -13.49 14.65
N ASN A 328 -11.89 -12.45 14.09
CA ASN A 328 -12.56 -11.50 13.21
C ASN A 328 -12.40 -11.93 11.74
N GLN A 329 -13.52 -12.16 11.05
CA GLN A 329 -13.53 -12.63 9.65
C GLN A 329 -14.11 -11.60 8.68
N LYS A 330 -14.57 -10.45 9.18
CA LYS A 330 -15.43 -9.53 8.40
C LYS A 330 -14.93 -8.09 8.43
N TYR A 331 -14.44 -7.62 9.56
CA TYR A 331 -14.13 -6.20 9.73
C TYR A 331 -12.64 -5.94 9.53
N LEU A 332 -12.29 -5.11 8.54
CA LEU A 332 -10.90 -4.70 8.35
C LEU A 332 -10.31 -4.02 9.59
N ALA A 333 -11.11 -3.18 10.25
CA ALA A 333 -10.72 -2.50 11.46
C ALA A 333 -11.00 -3.36 12.68
N GLN A 334 -9.94 -3.84 13.34
CA GLN A 334 -10.09 -4.65 14.55
C GLN A 334 -10.87 -3.97 15.69
N PRO A 335 -10.75 -2.64 15.92
CA PRO A 335 -11.57 -1.95 16.91
C PRO A 335 -13.08 -2.09 16.69
N GLN A 336 -13.53 -2.21 15.43
CA GLN A 336 -14.95 -2.40 15.10
C GLN A 336 -15.45 -3.78 15.58
N ALA A 337 -14.64 -4.83 15.39
CA ALA A 337 -14.95 -6.15 15.88
C ALA A 337 -14.97 -6.21 17.41
N ILE A 338 -14.04 -5.51 18.07
CA ILE A 338 -14.03 -5.38 19.55
C ILE A 338 -15.28 -4.66 20.05
N GLY A 339 -15.65 -3.52 19.46
CA GLY A 339 -16.80 -2.75 19.92
C GLY A 339 -18.11 -3.49 19.75
N ARG A 340 -18.27 -4.25 18.64
CA ARG A 340 -19.41 -5.15 18.45
C ARG A 340 -19.45 -6.28 19.47
N THR A 341 -18.29 -6.87 19.75
CA THR A 341 -18.17 -7.89 20.80
C THR A 341 -18.53 -7.32 22.17
N ALA A 342 -18.02 -6.13 22.53
CA ALA A 342 -18.36 -5.45 23.79
C ALA A 342 -19.87 -5.20 23.92
N ARG A 343 -20.53 -4.74 22.84
CA ARG A 343 -21.99 -4.57 22.78
C ARG A 343 -22.72 -5.88 23.01
N ILE A 344 -22.32 -6.97 22.35
CA ILE A 344 -22.89 -8.32 22.56
C ILE A 344 -22.75 -8.74 24.03
N LEU A 345 -21.56 -8.54 24.62
CA LEU A 345 -21.28 -8.89 26.00
C LEU A 345 -22.14 -8.09 27.00
N THR A 346 -22.40 -6.80 26.76
CA THR A 346 -23.30 -6.02 27.64
C THR A 346 -24.72 -6.58 27.70
N ARG A 347 -25.14 -7.35 26.69
CA ARG A 347 -26.49 -7.93 26.61
C ARG A 347 -26.57 -9.34 27.15
N ALA A 348 -25.50 -10.12 26.98
CA ALA A 348 -25.46 -11.54 27.31
C ALA A 348 -24.97 -11.82 28.74
N LEU A 349 -24.13 -10.95 29.30
CA LEU A 349 -23.50 -11.19 30.60
C LEU A 349 -24.38 -10.75 31.78
N PRO A 350 -24.38 -11.52 32.90
CA PRO A 350 -25.01 -11.11 34.15
C PRO A 350 -24.55 -9.71 34.61
N PRO A 351 -25.40 -8.92 35.30
CA PRO A 351 -25.04 -7.57 35.71
C PRO A 351 -23.82 -7.45 36.63
N SER A 352 -23.50 -8.47 37.43
CA SER A 352 -22.31 -8.48 38.30
C SER A 352 -20.97 -8.45 37.54
N VAL A 353 -20.96 -8.82 36.25
CA VAL A 353 -19.75 -8.80 35.41
C VAL A 353 -19.40 -7.37 35.00
N GLU A 354 -18.29 -6.85 35.52
CA GLU A 354 -17.81 -5.47 35.30
C GLU A 354 -16.62 -5.41 34.32
N THR A 355 -15.76 -6.42 34.28
CA THR A 355 -14.55 -6.41 33.44
C THR A 355 -14.76 -7.26 32.19
N LEU A 356 -14.58 -6.66 31.02
CA LEU A 356 -14.63 -7.32 29.73
C LEU A 356 -13.23 -7.41 29.15
N VAL A 357 -12.74 -8.61 28.90
CA VAL A 357 -11.44 -8.84 28.24
C VAL A 357 -11.68 -9.50 26.90
N ILE A 358 -11.38 -8.77 25.83
CA ILE A 358 -11.61 -9.22 24.45
C ILE A 358 -10.25 -9.46 23.82
N THR A 359 -9.91 -10.73 23.61
CA THR A 359 -8.63 -11.16 23.06
C THR A 359 -8.78 -11.47 21.58
N SER A 360 -8.08 -10.74 20.72
CA SER A 360 -8.07 -11.00 19.28
C SER A 360 -7.20 -12.22 18.95
N THR A 361 -7.66 -13.06 18.04
CA THR A 361 -6.89 -14.20 17.54
C THR A 361 -6.60 -14.10 16.04
N ALA A 362 -5.38 -14.47 15.66
CA ALA A 362 -4.89 -14.46 14.28
C ALA A 362 -4.24 -15.81 13.99
N GLU A 363 -4.70 -16.51 12.95
CA GLU A 363 -4.27 -17.88 12.65
C GLU A 363 -4.30 -18.83 13.87
N GLY A 364 -5.27 -18.64 14.77
CA GLY A 364 -5.41 -19.42 16.01
C GLY A 364 -4.46 -19.01 17.16
N MET A 365 -3.57 -18.03 16.95
CA MET A 365 -2.76 -17.44 18.02
C MET A 365 -3.52 -16.33 18.73
N PRO A 366 -3.66 -16.35 20.07
CA PRO A 366 -4.07 -15.17 20.83
C PRO A 366 -2.99 -14.09 20.77
N THR A 367 -3.33 -12.93 20.22
CA THR A 367 -2.36 -11.85 19.90
C THR A 367 -2.33 -10.78 20.98
N SER A 368 -3.40 -10.01 21.09
CA SER A 368 -3.57 -8.92 22.06
C SER A 368 -4.94 -9.00 22.72
N SER A 369 -5.03 -8.43 23.92
CA SER A 369 -6.25 -8.29 24.69
C SER A 369 -6.57 -6.82 24.91
N VAL A 370 -7.84 -6.47 24.69
CA VAL A 370 -8.39 -5.17 25.08
C VAL A 370 -9.28 -5.38 26.30
N THR A 371 -8.90 -4.77 27.42
CA THR A 371 -9.68 -4.76 28.65
C THR A 371 -10.49 -3.48 28.75
N LEU A 372 -11.79 -3.65 28.96
CA LEU A 372 -12.77 -2.57 29.09
C LEU A 372 -13.54 -2.75 30.39
N ASN A 373 -13.82 -1.64 31.08
CA ASN A 373 -14.85 -1.63 32.09
C ASN A 373 -16.23 -1.55 31.42
N ARG A 374 -17.12 -2.48 31.74
CA ARG A 374 -18.47 -2.55 31.18
C ARG A 374 -19.26 -1.27 31.42
N ARG A 375 -19.11 -0.61 32.57
CA ARG A 375 -19.76 0.67 32.86
C ARG A 375 -19.33 1.76 31.89
N ASP A 376 -18.07 1.78 31.49
CA ASP A 376 -17.58 2.76 30.51
C ASP A 376 -18.15 2.48 29.12
N VAL A 377 -18.29 1.22 28.74
CA VAL A 377 -18.96 0.83 27.48
C VAL A 377 -20.43 1.28 27.49
N GLU A 378 -21.12 1.12 28.61
CA GLU A 378 -22.52 1.52 28.81
C GLU A 378 -22.73 3.04 28.81
N GLN A 379 -21.80 3.81 29.41
CA GLN A 379 -21.92 5.27 29.53
C GLN A 379 -21.46 6.03 28.28
N LEU A 380 -20.46 5.50 27.56
CA LEU A 380 -19.80 6.21 26.47
C LEU A 380 -20.32 5.81 25.07
N GLU A 381 -21.37 5.00 24.96
CA GLU A 381 -21.91 4.54 23.67
C GLU A 381 -22.25 5.70 22.71
N SER A 382 -22.76 6.81 23.27
CA SER A 382 -23.17 8.01 22.53
C SER A 382 -22.04 9.05 22.37
N GLU A 383 -20.86 8.79 22.92
CA GLU A 383 -19.70 9.69 22.90
C GLU A 383 -18.72 9.32 21.76
N GLU A 384 -17.74 10.19 21.50
CA GLU A 384 -16.66 9.87 20.57
C GLU A 384 -15.90 8.62 21.02
N SER A 385 -15.54 7.72 20.08
CA SER A 385 -14.86 6.46 20.43
C SER A 385 -13.52 6.65 21.15
N LEU A 386 -12.88 7.80 20.97
CA LEU A 386 -11.65 8.19 21.66
C LEU A 386 -11.84 8.36 23.17
N ALA A 387 -13.05 8.65 23.65
CA ALA A 387 -13.36 8.67 25.07
C ALA A 387 -13.17 7.27 25.70
N LEU A 388 -13.63 6.24 25.01
CA LEU A 388 -13.44 4.86 25.45
C LEU A 388 -11.99 4.40 25.28
N LEU A 389 -11.30 4.80 24.20
CA LEU A 389 -9.88 4.45 24.00
C LEU A 389 -9.01 4.86 25.18
N ARG A 390 -9.26 6.04 25.75
CA ARG A 390 -8.50 6.56 26.90
C ARG A 390 -8.68 5.73 28.18
N LYS A 391 -9.70 4.87 28.24
CA LYS A 391 -9.99 3.97 29.35
C LYS A 391 -9.74 2.49 29.03
N ALA A 392 -9.38 2.18 27.78
CA ALA A 392 -9.08 0.83 27.36
C ALA A 392 -7.64 0.46 27.72
N GLU A 393 -7.44 -0.74 28.26
CA GLU A 393 -6.11 -1.28 28.54
C GLU A 393 -5.75 -2.32 27.49
N PHE A 394 -4.52 -2.25 26.98
CA PHE A 394 -3.98 -3.20 26.00
C PHE A 394 -2.96 -4.08 26.69
N SER A 395 -3.07 -5.39 26.48
CA SER A 395 -2.14 -6.38 27.04
C SER A 395 -1.87 -7.51 26.06
N ASP A 396 -0.82 -8.28 26.32
CA ASP A 396 -0.48 -9.47 25.55
C ASP A 396 -1.54 -10.57 25.70
N GLY A 397 -1.93 -11.20 24.59
CA GLY A 397 -3.07 -12.13 24.55
C GLY A 397 -2.91 -13.44 25.33
N ILE A 398 -1.71 -13.74 25.85
CA ILE A 398 -1.50 -14.88 26.77
C ILE A 398 -1.01 -14.45 28.16
N ALA A 399 -0.49 -13.23 28.30
CA ALA A 399 -0.07 -12.72 29.60
C ALA A 399 -1.30 -12.41 30.47
N GLY A 400 -1.39 -13.05 31.63
CA GLY A 400 -2.52 -12.84 32.55
C GLY A 400 -3.86 -13.41 32.06
N ALA A 401 -3.84 -14.32 31.07
CA ALA A 401 -5.02 -15.08 30.67
C ALA A 401 -5.60 -15.81 31.88
N HIS A 402 -6.89 -15.62 32.14
CA HIS A 402 -7.53 -16.20 33.31
C HIS A 402 -7.70 -17.72 33.13
N PRO A 403 -7.50 -18.54 34.18
CA PRO A 403 -7.83 -19.96 34.10
C PRO A 403 -9.32 -20.13 33.76
N GLY A 404 -9.65 -21.21 33.05
CA GLY A 404 -11.04 -21.55 32.73
C GLY A 404 -11.56 -21.06 31.38
N LEU A 405 -10.69 -20.74 30.41
CA LEU A 405 -11.10 -20.57 29.01
C LEU A 405 -11.60 -21.91 28.45
N VAL A 406 -12.91 -22.00 28.23
CA VAL A 406 -13.57 -23.16 27.63
C VAL A 406 -13.71 -22.94 26.12
N PRO A 407 -13.19 -23.84 25.26
CA PRO A 407 -13.39 -23.76 23.81
C PRO A 407 -14.88 -23.77 23.43
N THR A 408 -15.26 -22.98 22.45
CA THR A 408 -16.61 -23.03 21.88
C THR A 408 -16.74 -24.25 20.98
N GLU A 409 -17.85 -24.98 21.11
CA GLU A 409 -18.16 -26.12 20.26
C GLU A 409 -18.22 -25.71 18.78
N GLY A 410 -17.64 -26.53 17.90
CA GLY A 410 -17.60 -26.26 16.46
C GLY A 410 -16.62 -25.17 16.01
N ALA A 411 -15.84 -24.56 16.91
CA ALA A 411 -14.78 -23.61 16.52
C ALA A 411 -13.64 -24.29 15.74
N TYR A 412 -13.32 -25.54 16.10
CA TYR A 412 -12.36 -26.43 15.44
C TYR A 412 -12.85 -27.89 15.56
N PRO A 413 -12.51 -28.78 14.60
CA PRO A 413 -11.84 -28.48 13.34
C PRO A 413 -12.76 -27.70 12.38
N ARG A 414 -12.18 -26.97 11.43
CA ARG A 414 -12.95 -26.16 10.47
C ARG A 414 -12.44 -26.34 9.04
N PHE A 415 -13.36 -26.55 8.11
CA PHE A 415 -13.06 -26.55 6.68
C PHE A 415 -13.76 -25.38 5.99
N VAL A 416 -13.01 -24.60 5.22
CA VAL A 416 -13.53 -23.54 4.37
C VAL A 416 -12.93 -23.69 2.99
N TRP A 417 -13.73 -23.45 1.96
CA TRP A 417 -13.28 -23.43 0.58
C TRP A 417 -13.95 -22.28 -0.17
N SER A 418 -13.34 -21.86 -1.27
CA SER A 418 -13.89 -20.82 -2.14
C SER A 418 -13.51 -21.08 -3.60
N LEU A 419 -14.43 -20.78 -4.51
CA LEU A 419 -14.19 -20.68 -5.95
C LEU A 419 -14.38 -19.21 -6.36
N ALA A 420 -13.32 -18.55 -6.80
CA ALA A 420 -13.33 -17.14 -7.13
C ALA A 420 -12.62 -16.88 -8.47
N PRO A 421 -12.98 -15.81 -9.20
CA PRO A 421 -12.16 -15.37 -10.33
C PRO A 421 -10.81 -14.86 -9.83
N TYR A 422 -9.73 -15.14 -10.56
CA TYR A 422 -8.44 -14.48 -10.38
C TYR A 422 -8.07 -13.65 -11.61
N GLY A 423 -7.26 -12.62 -11.38
CA GLY A 423 -6.64 -11.82 -12.43
C GLY A 423 -5.17 -11.61 -12.12
N GLU A 424 -4.30 -11.86 -13.09
CA GLU A 424 -2.86 -11.61 -13.02
C GLU A 424 -2.47 -10.72 -14.19
N ALA A 425 -1.67 -9.70 -13.96
CA ALA A 425 -1.22 -8.79 -15.01
C ALA A 425 0.30 -8.63 -14.96
N SER A 426 0.93 -8.71 -16.13
CA SER A 426 2.30 -8.26 -16.35
C SER A 426 2.23 -6.91 -17.07
N VAL A 427 2.63 -5.86 -16.35
CA VAL A 427 2.65 -4.50 -16.87
C VAL A 427 4.08 -4.12 -17.21
N PHE A 428 4.22 -3.30 -18.24
CA PHE A 428 5.50 -2.72 -18.66
C PHE A 428 6.50 -3.76 -19.18
N ASP A 429 6.05 -4.85 -19.80
CA ASP A 429 6.93 -5.76 -20.54
C ASP A 429 7.43 -5.06 -21.84
N PRO A 430 8.73 -5.21 -22.21
CA PRO A 430 9.31 -4.52 -23.38
C PRO A 430 8.69 -4.91 -24.74
N ASP A 431 8.24 -6.16 -24.89
CA ASP A 431 7.71 -6.69 -26.14
C ASP A 431 6.20 -6.39 -26.28
N ASP A 432 5.47 -6.52 -25.16
CA ASP A 432 4.08 -6.10 -25.05
C ASP A 432 3.86 -5.37 -23.72
N PRO A 433 3.57 -4.06 -23.71
CA PRO A 433 3.48 -3.28 -22.48
C PRO A 433 2.36 -3.72 -21.52
N PHE A 434 1.42 -4.56 -21.98
CA PHE A 434 0.37 -5.08 -21.11
C PHE A 434 -0.04 -6.50 -21.50
N ARG A 435 0.20 -7.45 -20.58
CA ARG A 435 -0.33 -8.82 -20.65
C ARG A 435 -1.15 -9.12 -19.42
N ALA A 436 -2.19 -9.93 -19.57
CA ALA A 436 -3.04 -10.32 -18.45
C ALA A 436 -3.68 -11.69 -18.65
N ASP A 437 -3.81 -12.42 -17.55
CA ASP A 437 -4.58 -13.64 -17.46
C ASP A 437 -5.77 -13.44 -16.52
N PHE A 438 -6.90 -14.02 -16.92
CA PHE A 438 -8.10 -14.14 -16.12
C PHE A 438 -8.51 -15.60 -16.05
N GLY A 439 -8.82 -16.07 -14.85
CA GLY A 439 -9.20 -17.46 -14.66
C GLY A 439 -10.00 -17.69 -13.39
N VAL A 440 -10.05 -18.95 -12.98
CA VAL A 440 -10.72 -19.39 -11.75
C VAL A 440 -9.72 -19.97 -10.77
N GLU A 441 -9.91 -19.65 -9.50
CA GLU A 441 -9.09 -20.09 -8.38
C GLU A 441 -9.97 -20.88 -7.41
N LEU A 442 -9.57 -22.12 -7.11
CA LEU A 442 -10.12 -22.94 -6.05
C LEU A 442 -9.15 -22.93 -4.87
N ALA A 443 -9.58 -22.35 -3.75
CA ALA A 443 -8.83 -22.34 -2.51
C ALA A 443 -9.53 -23.21 -1.46
N GLY A 444 -8.75 -23.99 -0.71
CA GLY A 444 -9.22 -24.83 0.38
C GLY A 444 -8.37 -24.59 1.64
N ARG A 445 -9.01 -24.59 2.80
CA ARG A 445 -8.37 -24.38 4.10
C ARG A 445 -9.02 -25.26 5.16
N TYR A 446 -8.21 -26.11 5.79
CA TYR A 446 -8.60 -26.98 6.88
C TYR A 446 -7.81 -26.63 8.14
N GLU A 447 -8.49 -26.23 9.20
CA GLU A 447 -7.90 -25.87 10.48
C GLU A 447 -8.16 -27.00 11.47
N PHE A 448 -7.13 -27.79 11.80
CA PHE A 448 -7.27 -28.96 12.67
C PHE A 448 -7.48 -28.56 14.14
N ALA A 449 -6.73 -27.55 14.56
CA ALA A 449 -6.67 -27.02 15.91
C ALA A 449 -6.21 -25.55 15.84
N PRO A 450 -6.31 -24.76 16.92
CA PRO A 450 -5.73 -23.43 16.96
C PRO A 450 -4.26 -23.46 16.53
N GLY A 451 -3.91 -22.71 15.49
CA GLY A 451 -2.56 -22.64 14.96
C GLY A 451 -2.18 -23.70 13.93
N LEU A 452 -2.89 -24.82 13.80
CA LEU A 452 -2.53 -25.90 12.87
C LEU A 452 -3.45 -25.93 11.65
N ILE A 453 -2.90 -25.55 10.50
CA ILE A 453 -3.66 -25.22 9.29
C ILE A 453 -3.06 -25.95 8.09
N PHE A 454 -3.89 -26.65 7.33
CA PHE A 454 -3.58 -27.13 6.00
C PHE A 454 -4.35 -26.29 4.97
N SER A 455 -3.66 -25.74 3.99
CA SER A 455 -4.29 -24.93 2.93
C SER A 455 -3.66 -25.18 1.58
N GLY A 456 -4.40 -24.90 0.53
CA GLY A 456 -3.86 -24.92 -0.82
C GLY A 456 -4.77 -24.24 -1.82
N THR A 457 -4.15 -23.84 -2.93
CA THR A 457 -4.80 -23.05 -3.97
C THR A 457 -4.45 -23.64 -5.33
N VAL A 458 -5.47 -23.89 -6.16
CA VAL A 458 -5.33 -24.34 -7.54
C VAL A 458 -5.91 -23.27 -8.47
N ARG A 459 -5.14 -22.90 -9.50
CA ARG A 459 -5.57 -21.93 -10.51
C ARG A 459 -5.73 -22.60 -11.87
N LYS A 460 -6.75 -22.18 -12.60
CA LYS A 460 -6.98 -22.54 -14.00
C LYS A 460 -7.24 -21.26 -14.80
N LYS A 461 -6.41 -21.01 -15.79
CA LYS A 461 -6.60 -19.91 -16.75
C LYS A 461 -7.80 -20.22 -17.64
N ILE A 462 -8.59 -19.18 -17.91
CA ILE A 462 -9.73 -19.24 -18.83
C ILE A 462 -9.44 -18.43 -20.09
N VAL A 463 -8.87 -17.23 -19.93
CA VAL A 463 -8.48 -16.34 -21.03
C VAL A 463 -7.26 -15.55 -20.61
N GLY A 464 -6.35 -15.29 -21.52
CA GLY A 464 -5.17 -14.50 -21.23
C GLY A 464 -4.08 -14.67 -22.27
N ASN A 465 -3.00 -13.89 -22.11
CA ASN A 465 -1.86 -13.86 -23.03
C ASN A 465 -0.52 -13.78 -22.30
N LEU A 466 -0.45 -14.12 -21.00
CA LEU A 466 0.82 -14.15 -20.29
C LEU A 466 1.75 -15.26 -20.82
N ASP A 467 1.19 -16.38 -21.28
CA ASP A 467 1.90 -17.51 -21.88
C ASP A 467 2.42 -17.24 -23.31
N ASP A 468 1.89 -16.23 -23.99
CA ASP A 468 2.35 -15.84 -25.33
C ASP A 468 3.70 -15.11 -25.30
N SER A 469 4.33 -14.94 -24.12
CA SER A 469 5.62 -14.27 -24.02
C SER A 469 6.73 -15.16 -24.57
N THR A 470 7.39 -14.68 -25.62
CA THR A 470 8.57 -15.33 -26.22
C THR A 470 9.87 -14.97 -25.51
N ARG A 471 9.81 -14.16 -24.45
CA ARG A 471 10.99 -13.66 -23.75
C ARG A 471 11.70 -14.80 -23.02
N VAL A 472 12.96 -15.01 -23.37
CA VAL A 472 13.87 -15.85 -22.59
C VAL A 472 14.59 -14.95 -21.59
N SER A 473 14.83 -15.45 -20.38
CA SER A 473 15.64 -14.75 -19.39
C SER A 473 17.03 -14.44 -19.96
N ASP A 474 17.45 -13.18 -19.83
CA ASP A 474 18.80 -12.70 -20.15
C ASP A 474 19.75 -12.77 -18.94
N SER A 475 19.28 -13.34 -17.83
CA SER A 475 20.07 -13.51 -16.60
C SER A 475 21.26 -14.43 -16.86
N THR A 476 22.43 -14.04 -16.36
CA THR A 476 23.68 -14.82 -16.47
C THR A 476 23.91 -15.72 -15.26
N VAL A 477 23.14 -15.49 -14.19
CA VAL A 477 23.17 -16.25 -12.94
C VAL A 477 22.08 -17.33 -12.93
N TYR A 478 22.01 -18.13 -11.87
CA TYR A 478 20.92 -19.11 -11.75
C TYR A 478 19.56 -18.42 -11.68
N HIS A 479 18.58 -18.90 -12.46
CA HIS A 479 17.25 -18.28 -12.55
C HIS A 479 16.39 -18.66 -11.36
N VAL A 480 16.31 -17.80 -10.36
CA VAL A 480 15.46 -18.00 -9.18
C VAL A 480 14.09 -17.34 -9.32
N ARG A 481 13.95 -16.34 -10.20
CA ARG A 481 12.72 -15.58 -10.48
C ARG A 481 12.52 -15.25 -11.96
N SER A 482 13.60 -15.14 -12.72
CA SER A 482 13.57 -14.66 -14.11
C SER A 482 12.85 -15.60 -15.09
N ASP A 483 12.71 -16.89 -14.74
CA ASP A 483 11.95 -17.90 -15.49
C ASP A 483 10.42 -17.83 -15.31
N LEU A 484 9.87 -16.74 -14.77
CA LEU A 484 8.42 -16.57 -14.55
C LEU A 484 7.56 -16.89 -15.80
N VAL A 485 8.06 -16.55 -16.98
CA VAL A 485 7.39 -16.83 -18.27
C VAL A 485 7.20 -18.33 -18.50
N GLU A 486 8.16 -19.17 -18.12
CA GLU A 486 8.05 -20.62 -18.30
C GLU A 486 6.99 -21.23 -17.37
N TYR A 487 6.88 -20.70 -16.14
CA TYR A 487 5.79 -21.06 -15.24
C TYR A 487 4.42 -20.61 -15.76
N GLN A 488 4.34 -19.48 -16.49
CA GLN A 488 3.08 -19.01 -17.10
C GLN A 488 2.65 -19.89 -18.29
N LYS A 489 3.61 -20.41 -19.06
CA LYS A 489 3.35 -21.32 -20.19
C LYS A 489 2.91 -22.71 -19.75
N GLN A 490 3.52 -23.24 -18.70
CA GLN A 490 3.39 -24.66 -18.34
C GLN A 490 2.47 -24.88 -17.12
N GLY A 491 2.28 -23.88 -16.26
CA GLY A 491 1.54 -23.96 -15.00
C GLY A 491 0.02 -23.77 -15.10
N ASP A 492 -0.62 -24.22 -16.18
CA ASP A 492 -2.07 -24.10 -16.36
C ASP A 492 -2.76 -25.44 -16.74
N PRO A 493 -3.56 -26.06 -15.84
CA PRO A 493 -3.78 -25.67 -14.44
C PRO A 493 -2.55 -25.94 -13.58
N GLY A 494 -2.44 -25.20 -12.48
CA GLY A 494 -1.29 -25.28 -11.57
C GLY A 494 -1.69 -25.23 -10.10
N ILE A 495 -0.90 -25.89 -9.25
CA ILE A 495 -0.99 -25.75 -7.80
C ILE A 495 -0.17 -24.53 -7.40
N HIS A 496 -0.85 -23.44 -7.02
CA HIS A 496 -0.17 -22.21 -6.64
C HIS A 496 0.60 -22.40 -5.33
N ASP A 497 -0.07 -22.93 -4.32
CA ASP A 497 0.48 -23.31 -3.02
C ASP A 497 -0.27 -24.53 -2.45
N LEU A 498 0.40 -25.28 -1.58
CA LEU A 498 -0.17 -26.38 -0.81
C LEU A 498 0.69 -26.60 0.44
N THR A 499 0.22 -26.13 1.59
CA THR A 499 1.04 -26.02 2.80
C THR A 499 0.36 -26.59 4.04
N LEU A 500 1.17 -27.09 4.95
CA LEU A 500 0.81 -27.32 6.35
C LEU A 500 1.59 -26.30 7.20
N ALA A 501 0.88 -25.40 7.87
CA ALA A 501 1.42 -24.34 8.70
C ALA A 501 1.05 -24.56 10.17
N TRP A 502 2.01 -24.35 11.07
CA TRP A 502 1.82 -24.35 12.52
C TRP A 502 2.23 -23.01 13.11
N TYR A 503 1.25 -22.28 13.62
CA TYR A 503 1.41 -21.01 14.32
C TYR A 503 1.34 -21.23 15.83
N THR A 504 2.24 -20.59 16.57
CA THR A 504 2.40 -20.82 18.01
C THR A 504 2.78 -19.55 18.76
N ARG A 505 2.55 -19.58 20.08
CA ARG A 505 2.83 -18.51 21.05
C ARG A 505 3.75 -19.05 22.14
N PRO A 506 5.07 -19.13 21.90
CA PRO A 506 5.98 -19.80 22.83
C PRO A 506 6.15 -19.05 24.17
N ALA A 507 5.96 -17.73 24.17
CA ALA A 507 6.06 -16.86 25.33
C ALA A 507 5.29 -15.54 25.09
N PRO A 508 4.99 -14.74 26.13
CA PRO A 508 4.45 -13.40 25.94
C PRO A 508 5.31 -12.58 24.98
N ASN A 509 4.65 -11.84 24.08
CA ASN A 509 5.24 -11.03 23.01
C ASN A 509 6.02 -11.83 21.95
N LEU A 510 6.07 -13.16 22.03
CA LEU A 510 6.80 -14.01 21.09
C LEU A 510 5.83 -14.86 20.28
N TYR A 511 6.04 -14.88 18.97
CA TYR A 511 5.25 -15.60 18.00
C TYR A 511 6.16 -16.55 17.21
N GLY A 512 5.65 -17.70 16.83
CA GLY A 512 6.37 -18.69 16.02
C GLY A 512 5.51 -19.21 14.88
N ARG A 513 6.14 -19.53 13.75
CA ARG A 513 5.53 -20.16 12.59
C ARG A 513 6.47 -21.21 12.00
N VAL A 514 5.93 -22.37 11.65
CA VAL A 514 6.61 -23.36 10.80
C VAL A 514 5.66 -23.76 9.68
N THR A 515 6.09 -23.63 8.43
CA THR A 515 5.31 -23.97 7.24
C THR A 515 6.08 -24.97 6.40
N VAL A 516 5.41 -26.03 5.95
CA VAL A 516 5.99 -27.07 5.08
C VAL A 516 5.09 -27.31 3.87
N GLY A 517 5.68 -27.63 2.71
CA GLY A 517 4.94 -28.01 1.51
C GLY A 517 5.34 -27.22 0.27
N LEU A 518 4.39 -26.98 -0.64
CA LEU A 518 4.55 -26.12 -1.81
C LEU A 518 4.25 -24.69 -1.37
N LEU A 519 5.29 -23.92 -1.05
CA LEU A 519 5.18 -22.63 -0.35
C LEU A 519 4.66 -21.52 -1.28
N GLU A 520 5.07 -21.56 -2.55
CA GLU A 520 4.67 -20.63 -3.59
C GLU A 520 4.80 -21.29 -4.98
N ARG A 521 4.42 -20.56 -6.04
CA ARG A 521 4.47 -21.05 -7.44
C ARG A 521 5.82 -21.68 -7.81
N MET A 522 6.93 -21.06 -7.40
CA MET A 522 8.28 -21.44 -7.82
C MET A 522 9.03 -22.32 -6.82
N TYR A 523 8.59 -22.40 -5.56
CA TYR A 523 9.36 -23.07 -4.49
C TYR A 523 8.48 -23.90 -3.56
N GLY A 524 8.99 -25.07 -3.20
CA GLY A 524 8.49 -25.88 -2.08
C GLY A 524 9.61 -26.13 -1.07
N GLY A 525 9.26 -26.46 0.16
CA GLY A 525 10.23 -26.71 1.22
C GLY A 525 9.68 -26.44 2.61
N VAL A 526 10.55 -25.95 3.49
CA VAL A 526 10.26 -25.62 4.88
C VAL A 526 10.64 -24.17 5.17
N SER A 527 9.75 -23.44 5.85
CA SER A 527 9.93 -22.07 6.32
C SER A 527 9.68 -22.01 7.83
N GLY A 528 10.63 -21.48 8.59
CA GLY A 528 10.51 -21.23 10.03
C GLY A 528 10.66 -19.75 10.35
N GLU A 529 9.82 -19.22 11.23
CA GLU A 529 9.87 -17.81 11.64
C GLU A 529 9.63 -17.68 13.15
N ILE A 530 10.39 -16.80 13.80
CA ILE A 530 10.13 -16.33 15.16
C ILE A 530 10.04 -14.80 15.11
N LEU A 531 9.02 -14.23 15.74
CA LEU A 531 8.81 -12.80 15.84
C LEU A 531 8.64 -12.38 17.30
N TRP A 532 9.48 -11.45 17.75
CA TRP A 532 9.26 -10.68 18.96
C TRP A 532 8.52 -9.38 18.62
N LYS A 533 7.31 -9.22 19.14
CA LYS A 533 6.45 -8.04 18.97
C LYS A 533 5.62 -7.83 20.23
N PRO A 534 6.00 -6.90 21.12
CA PRO A 534 5.12 -6.48 22.19
C PRO A 534 3.86 -5.74 21.68
N VAL A 535 2.80 -5.74 22.49
CA VAL A 535 1.49 -5.14 22.12
C VAL A 535 1.56 -3.63 21.94
N ASP A 536 2.28 -2.96 22.82
CA ASP A 536 2.46 -1.51 22.91
C ASP A 536 3.74 -0.99 22.21
N SER A 537 4.62 -1.89 21.76
CA SER A 537 5.88 -1.53 21.10
C SER A 537 5.70 -1.10 19.65
N ARG A 538 6.40 -0.03 19.26
CA ARG A 538 6.56 0.42 17.87
C ARG A 538 7.60 -0.39 17.10
N LEU A 539 8.46 -1.13 17.81
CA LEU A 539 9.50 -1.99 17.26
C LEU A 539 9.05 -3.46 17.27
N ALA A 540 9.41 -4.20 16.23
CA ALA A 540 9.33 -5.65 16.16
C ALA A 540 10.61 -6.21 15.56
N LEU A 541 11.01 -7.40 16.01
CA LEU A 541 12.20 -8.09 15.52
C LEU A 541 11.83 -9.53 15.13
N GLY A 542 12.17 -9.92 13.91
CA GLY A 542 11.88 -11.24 13.35
C GLY A 542 13.13 -11.96 12.89
N VAL A 543 13.12 -13.29 12.95
CA VAL A 543 14.10 -14.15 12.30
C VAL A 543 13.34 -15.18 11.48
N GLU A 544 13.64 -15.26 10.19
CA GLU A 544 13.06 -16.23 9.25
C GLU A 544 14.19 -17.08 8.64
N VAL A 545 14.02 -18.39 8.55
CA VAL A 545 14.94 -19.32 7.88
C VAL A 545 14.13 -20.26 7.01
N ASN A 546 14.55 -20.41 5.75
CA ASN A 546 13.87 -21.27 4.79
C ASN A 546 14.86 -22.20 4.11
N HIS A 547 14.47 -23.46 3.93
CA HIS A 547 15.19 -24.42 3.10
C HIS A 547 14.23 -24.90 2.02
N VAL A 548 14.55 -24.58 0.76
CA VAL A 548 13.61 -24.70 -0.35
C VAL A 548 14.26 -25.30 -1.58
N LYS A 549 13.43 -25.94 -2.40
CA LYS A 549 13.78 -26.51 -3.69
C LYS A 549 12.88 -25.89 -4.76
N GLN A 550 13.47 -25.56 -5.91
CA GLN A 550 12.75 -24.94 -7.01
C GLN A 550 11.82 -25.97 -7.66
N ARG A 551 10.56 -25.59 -7.85
CA ARG A 551 9.51 -26.42 -8.45
C ARG A 551 9.67 -26.46 -9.97
N ASP A 552 9.21 -27.54 -10.60
CA ASP A 552 9.13 -27.59 -12.05
C ASP A 552 8.11 -26.58 -12.61
N PHE A 553 8.27 -26.22 -13.88
CA PHE A 553 7.47 -25.20 -14.56
C PHE A 553 5.99 -25.56 -14.67
N ASP A 554 5.64 -26.86 -14.60
CA ASP A 554 4.25 -27.33 -14.56
C ASP A 554 3.51 -26.94 -13.28
N THR A 555 4.23 -26.47 -12.25
CA THR A 555 3.69 -26.07 -10.94
C THR A 555 2.87 -27.17 -10.26
N LEU A 556 3.22 -28.43 -10.48
CA LEU A 556 2.62 -29.57 -9.79
C LEU A 556 3.50 -29.96 -8.59
N PHE A 557 3.86 -31.24 -8.48
CA PHE A 557 4.55 -31.81 -7.32
C PHE A 557 6.03 -32.11 -7.56
N THR A 558 6.54 -31.89 -8.78
CA THR A 558 7.93 -32.18 -9.14
C THR A 558 8.83 -30.96 -8.95
N PHE A 559 10.13 -31.22 -8.89
CA PHE A 559 11.15 -30.25 -8.53
C PHE A 559 12.34 -30.34 -9.47
N ARG A 560 12.91 -29.17 -9.75
CA ARG A 560 14.21 -29.00 -10.42
C ARG A 560 15.34 -29.30 -9.45
N ASP A 561 16.57 -29.42 -9.95
CA ASP A 561 17.72 -29.78 -9.11
C ASP A 561 18.17 -28.68 -8.13
N TYR A 562 17.74 -27.43 -8.33
CA TYR A 562 18.17 -26.31 -7.49
C TYR A 562 17.50 -26.30 -6.12
N GLU A 563 18.33 -26.31 -5.08
CA GLU A 563 17.96 -26.17 -3.69
C GLU A 563 18.80 -25.08 -3.03
N THR A 564 18.21 -24.36 -2.08
CA THR A 564 18.89 -23.25 -1.40
C THR A 564 18.36 -23.07 0.02
N THR A 565 19.20 -22.48 0.87
CA THR A 565 18.81 -22.04 2.21
C THR A 565 18.89 -20.53 2.27
N THR A 566 17.80 -19.89 2.65
CA THR A 566 17.69 -18.44 2.84
C THR A 566 17.44 -18.13 4.31
N GLY A 567 17.80 -16.94 4.75
CA GLY A 567 17.55 -16.55 6.12
C GLY A 567 17.69 -15.05 6.31
N HIS A 568 16.79 -14.45 7.07
CA HIS A 568 16.71 -13.01 7.26
C HIS A 568 16.49 -12.67 8.73
N VAL A 569 17.19 -11.64 9.20
CA VAL A 569 16.84 -10.91 10.42
C VAL A 569 16.12 -9.63 10.01
N SER A 570 14.91 -9.44 10.53
CA SER A 570 14.03 -8.35 10.15
C SER A 570 13.78 -7.42 11.33
N ALA A 571 13.89 -6.11 11.09
CA ALA A 571 13.47 -5.09 12.03
C ALA A 571 12.31 -4.28 11.42
N TYR A 572 11.22 -4.15 12.16
CA TYR A 572 10.05 -3.41 11.77
C TYR A 572 9.84 -2.25 12.72
N TYR A 573 9.59 -1.05 12.20
CA TYR A 573 9.44 0.14 13.01
C TYR A 573 8.30 1.03 12.53
N ASP A 574 7.37 1.33 13.43
CA ASP A 574 6.33 2.34 13.22
C ASP A 574 6.92 3.74 13.47
N PHE A 575 7.14 4.53 12.42
CA PHE A 575 7.59 5.92 12.49
C PHE A 575 6.46 6.90 12.83
N GLY A 576 5.22 6.42 12.90
CA GLY A 576 4.04 7.18 13.26
C GLY A 576 3.43 7.85 12.04
N LYS A 577 2.23 8.40 12.22
CA LYS A 577 1.43 8.99 11.12
C LYS A 577 1.20 7.99 9.96
N GLY A 578 1.23 6.68 10.23
CA GLY A 578 1.07 5.64 9.21
C GLY A 578 2.33 5.33 8.41
N PHE A 579 3.51 5.82 8.78
CA PHE A 579 4.77 5.40 8.15
C PHE A 579 5.35 4.17 8.83
N MET A 580 5.51 3.10 8.07
CA MET A 580 6.07 1.82 8.52
C MET A 580 7.35 1.53 7.77
N GLY A 581 8.47 1.39 8.49
CA GLY A 581 9.72 0.94 7.91
C GLY A 581 10.02 -0.51 8.25
N GLN A 582 10.69 -1.18 7.33
CA GLN A 582 11.20 -2.53 7.52
C GLN A 582 12.60 -2.64 6.91
N VAL A 583 13.49 -3.31 7.64
CA VAL A 583 14.81 -3.71 7.14
C VAL A 583 14.93 -5.21 7.30
N ASP A 584 15.21 -5.90 6.22
CA ASP A 584 15.51 -7.34 6.21
C ASP A 584 16.98 -7.51 5.81
N VAL A 585 17.79 -8.16 6.65
CA VAL A 585 19.21 -8.42 6.36
C VAL A 585 19.44 -9.92 6.35
N GLY A 586 20.03 -10.45 5.29
CA GLY A 586 20.08 -11.89 5.12
C GLY A 586 20.61 -12.41 3.81
N ARG A 587 20.39 -13.71 3.61
CA ARG A 587 20.71 -14.46 2.40
C ARG A 587 19.45 -14.69 1.57
N TYR A 588 19.50 -14.32 0.29
CA TYR A 588 18.40 -14.40 -0.67
C TYR A 588 18.41 -15.71 -1.46
N LEU A 589 17.40 -15.93 -2.32
CA LEU A 589 17.19 -17.20 -3.03
C LEU A 589 18.37 -17.60 -3.92
N LEU A 590 19.01 -16.64 -4.59
CA LEU A 590 20.20 -16.88 -5.42
C LEU A 590 21.44 -17.22 -4.57
N GLY A 591 21.38 -16.97 -3.26
CA GLY A 591 22.47 -17.21 -2.32
C GLY A 591 23.33 -15.99 -2.01
N ASP A 592 23.02 -14.85 -2.64
CA ASP A 592 23.60 -13.54 -2.36
C ASP A 592 23.17 -12.99 -1.00
N TRP A 593 24.06 -12.23 -0.36
CA TRP A 593 23.84 -11.60 0.93
C TRP A 593 23.57 -10.12 0.78
N GLY A 594 22.59 -9.60 1.51
CA GLY A 594 22.25 -8.20 1.40
C GLY A 594 21.21 -7.70 2.38
N ALA A 595 20.64 -6.56 2.05
CA ALA A 595 19.59 -5.92 2.82
C ALA A 595 18.48 -5.34 1.93
N THR A 596 17.23 -5.58 2.32
CA THR A 596 16.04 -4.93 1.76
C THR A 596 15.55 -3.85 2.72
N PHE A 597 15.40 -2.64 2.20
CA PHE A 597 14.80 -1.51 2.90
C PHE A 597 13.41 -1.26 2.33
N THR A 598 12.40 -1.24 3.19
CA THR A 598 11.01 -0.98 2.80
C THR A 598 10.48 0.20 3.60
N LEU A 599 9.78 1.10 2.93
CA LEU A 599 9.01 2.17 3.57
C LEU A 599 7.60 2.19 3.00
N ASP A 600 6.63 2.08 3.88
CA ASP A 600 5.21 2.08 3.54
C ASP A 600 4.48 3.23 4.22
N ARG A 601 3.54 3.84 3.51
CA ARG A 601 2.50 4.71 4.05
C ARG A 601 1.18 3.96 4.10
N GLU A 602 0.69 3.69 5.30
CA GLU A 602 -0.59 3.04 5.58
C GLU A 602 -1.62 4.06 6.09
N PHE A 603 -2.86 3.90 5.62
CA PHE A 603 -4.00 4.71 6.01
C PHE A 603 -4.92 3.93 6.95
N ALA A 604 -5.66 4.62 7.82
CA ALA A 604 -6.58 4.01 8.79
C ALA A 604 -7.71 3.15 8.15
N ASN A 605 -7.93 3.28 6.85
CA ASN A 605 -8.87 2.46 6.10
C ASN A 605 -8.24 1.24 5.42
N GLY A 606 -6.94 0.99 5.65
CA GLY A 606 -6.18 -0.15 5.15
C GLY A 606 -5.49 0.05 3.80
N TRP A 607 -5.63 1.21 3.15
CA TRP A 607 -4.80 1.52 1.97
C TRP A 607 -3.33 1.54 2.37
N LYS A 608 -2.47 1.06 1.49
CA LYS A 608 -1.02 1.07 1.68
C LYS A 608 -0.33 1.43 0.37
N VAL A 609 0.58 2.39 0.42
CA VAL A 609 1.47 2.73 -0.70
C VAL A 609 2.88 2.73 -0.16
N GLY A 610 3.78 1.98 -0.77
CA GLY A 610 5.16 1.92 -0.31
C GLY A 610 6.15 1.68 -1.41
N ALA A 611 7.42 1.70 -1.06
CA ALA A 611 8.52 1.37 -1.94
C ALA A 611 9.56 0.55 -1.19
N TYR A 612 10.33 -0.24 -1.92
CA TYR A 612 11.46 -0.96 -1.38
C TYR A 612 12.67 -0.90 -2.31
N ALA A 613 13.85 -1.12 -1.73
CA ALA A 613 15.10 -1.31 -2.45
C ALA A 613 15.93 -2.40 -1.76
N THR A 614 16.48 -3.32 -2.54
CA THR A 614 17.31 -4.43 -2.07
C THR A 614 18.70 -4.32 -2.65
N PHE A 615 19.71 -4.26 -1.78
CA PHE A 615 21.12 -4.22 -2.15
C PHE A 615 21.81 -5.48 -1.67
N THR A 616 22.55 -6.17 -2.55
CA THR A 616 23.26 -7.40 -2.22
C THR A 616 24.72 -7.34 -2.65
N ASP A 617 25.49 -8.37 -2.32
CA ASP A 617 26.90 -8.53 -2.70
C ASP A 617 27.09 -9.04 -4.15
N LEU A 618 26.00 -9.21 -4.90
CA LEU A 618 26.04 -9.56 -6.31
C LEU A 618 26.67 -8.43 -7.14
N SER A 619 27.55 -8.77 -8.08
CA SER A 619 28.15 -7.76 -8.95
C SER A 619 27.10 -7.16 -9.90
N GLU A 620 27.30 -5.92 -10.35
CA GLU A 620 26.35 -5.27 -11.27
C GLU A 620 26.21 -6.03 -12.59
N ALA A 621 27.29 -6.67 -13.06
CA ALA A 621 27.27 -7.49 -14.27
C ALA A 621 26.45 -8.78 -14.07
N ASP A 622 26.48 -9.37 -12.88
CA ASP A 622 25.70 -10.57 -12.54
C ASP A 622 24.24 -10.22 -12.20
N PHE A 623 24.00 -9.03 -11.65
CA PHE A 623 22.66 -8.51 -11.43
C PHE A 623 21.94 -8.19 -12.74
N GLY A 624 22.70 -7.72 -13.73
CA GLY A 624 22.19 -7.25 -15.02
C GLY A 624 21.46 -5.91 -14.90
N GLU A 625 20.55 -5.66 -15.84
CA GLU A 625 19.91 -4.35 -15.95
C GLU A 625 19.19 -3.98 -14.63
N GLY A 626 19.42 -2.75 -14.15
CA GLY A 626 18.82 -2.19 -12.94
C GLY A 626 19.74 -2.09 -11.73
N SER A 627 20.89 -2.80 -11.73
CA SER A 627 21.95 -2.83 -10.69
C SER A 627 21.56 -3.26 -9.27
N PHE A 628 20.27 -3.20 -8.89
CA PHE A 628 19.71 -3.62 -7.60
C PHE A 628 18.17 -3.70 -7.69
N ASP A 629 17.52 -4.56 -6.89
CA ASP A 629 16.06 -4.75 -6.96
C ASP A 629 15.34 -3.58 -6.28
N LYS A 630 14.24 -3.12 -6.88
CA LYS A 630 13.45 -1.99 -6.40
C LYS A 630 12.04 -2.09 -6.94
N GLY A 631 11.08 -1.59 -6.16
CA GLY A 631 9.70 -1.58 -6.60
C GLY A 631 8.80 -0.69 -5.74
N VAL A 632 7.65 -0.38 -6.31
CA VAL A 632 6.55 0.31 -5.63
C VAL A 632 5.46 -0.72 -5.35
N ARG A 633 4.90 -0.69 -4.15
CA ARG A 633 3.84 -1.58 -3.71
C ARG A 633 2.57 -0.80 -3.40
N LEU A 634 1.45 -1.31 -3.87
CA LEU A 634 0.14 -0.74 -3.66
C LEU A 634 -0.80 -1.80 -3.11
N THR A 635 -1.48 -1.50 -2.01
CA THR A 635 -2.54 -2.35 -1.44
C THR A 635 -3.84 -1.57 -1.32
N ILE A 636 -4.89 -2.13 -1.90
CA ILE A 636 -6.24 -1.58 -1.95
C ILE A 636 -7.19 -2.50 -1.16
N PRO A 637 -7.83 -2.03 -0.08
CA PRO A 637 -8.82 -2.79 0.65
C PRO A 637 -10.09 -3.03 -0.18
N VAL A 638 -10.56 -4.28 -0.25
CA VAL A 638 -11.82 -4.62 -0.94
C VAL A 638 -13.02 -3.91 -0.29
N SER A 639 -12.96 -3.67 1.01
CA SER A 639 -14.00 -2.92 1.72
C SER A 639 -14.11 -1.46 1.28
N TRP A 640 -13.01 -0.88 0.78
CA TRP A 640 -13.01 0.49 0.29
C TRP A 640 -13.72 0.61 -1.06
N THR A 641 -13.49 -0.36 -1.97
CA THR A 641 -14.08 -0.36 -3.31
C THR A 641 -15.55 -0.75 -3.31
N THR A 642 -15.92 -1.75 -2.51
CA THR A 642 -17.29 -2.30 -2.48
C THR A 642 -18.22 -1.61 -1.48
N GLY A 643 -17.65 -0.89 -0.50
CA GLY A 643 -18.38 -0.35 0.65
C GLY A 643 -18.83 -1.40 1.67
N LYS A 644 -18.65 -2.70 1.40
CA LYS A 644 -19.01 -3.79 2.31
C LYS A 644 -17.83 -4.14 3.22
N PRO A 645 -18.06 -4.52 4.50
CA PRO A 645 -17.00 -5.03 5.35
C PRO A 645 -16.30 -6.24 4.73
N SER A 646 -14.97 -6.19 4.68
CA SER A 646 -14.13 -7.31 4.28
C SER A 646 -12.75 -7.13 4.89
N THR A 647 -12.10 -8.23 5.24
CA THR A 647 -10.67 -8.25 5.60
C THR A 647 -9.76 -8.35 4.36
N ASN A 648 -10.33 -8.61 3.18
CA ASN A 648 -9.58 -8.84 1.95
C ASN A 648 -8.98 -7.56 1.38
N LYS A 649 -7.82 -7.71 0.75
CA LYS A 649 -7.06 -6.64 0.11
C LYS A 649 -6.54 -7.13 -1.24
N VAL A 650 -6.44 -6.22 -2.20
CA VAL A 650 -5.77 -6.45 -3.48
C VAL A 650 -4.42 -5.77 -3.41
N SER A 651 -3.33 -6.52 -3.58
CA SER A 651 -1.97 -6.00 -3.56
C SER A 651 -1.31 -6.16 -4.92
N THR A 652 -0.54 -5.17 -5.34
CA THR A 652 0.31 -5.23 -6.54
C THR A 652 1.68 -4.65 -6.24
N VAL A 653 2.70 -5.23 -6.85
CA VAL A 653 4.08 -4.74 -6.80
C VAL A 653 4.50 -4.40 -8.22
N ILE A 654 4.84 -3.14 -8.44
CA ILE A 654 5.33 -2.62 -9.72
C ILE A 654 6.85 -2.54 -9.60
N LYS A 655 7.55 -3.35 -10.38
CA LYS A 655 9.01 -3.36 -10.45
C LYS A 655 9.46 -2.95 -11.85
N PRO A 656 10.62 -2.29 -11.99
CA PRO A 656 11.18 -2.01 -13.31
C PRO A 656 11.51 -3.29 -14.08
N LEU A 657 12.08 -4.29 -13.39
CA LEU A 657 12.53 -5.55 -13.97
C LEU A 657 12.37 -6.67 -12.95
N ASN A 658 12.00 -7.86 -13.41
CA ASN A 658 12.08 -9.08 -12.60
C ASN A 658 13.48 -9.69 -12.76
N ARG A 659 14.34 -9.46 -11.75
CA ARG A 659 15.71 -9.97 -11.67
C ARG A 659 15.84 -11.03 -10.56
N ASP A 660 16.96 -11.75 -10.59
CA ASP A 660 17.25 -12.88 -9.71
C ASP A 660 17.95 -12.47 -8.39
N GLY A 661 18.78 -11.43 -8.43
CA GLY A 661 19.48 -10.90 -7.26
C GLY A 661 18.54 -10.24 -6.25
N GLY A 662 18.80 -10.44 -4.95
CA GLY A 662 17.96 -9.89 -3.88
C GLY A 662 16.54 -10.46 -3.83
N ALA A 663 16.28 -11.58 -4.51
CA ALA A 663 14.97 -12.22 -4.53
C ALA A 663 14.70 -12.96 -3.22
N ARG A 664 13.69 -12.52 -2.46
CA ARG A 664 13.23 -13.22 -1.25
C ARG A 664 12.18 -14.27 -1.63
N LEU A 665 12.14 -15.35 -0.86
CA LEU A 665 11.05 -16.34 -0.90
C LEU A 665 9.72 -15.65 -0.57
N ASP A 666 8.65 -15.95 -1.31
CA ASP A 666 7.32 -15.49 -0.94
C ASP A 666 6.64 -16.58 -0.11
N VAL A 667 6.22 -16.24 1.11
CA VAL A 667 5.59 -17.19 2.03
C VAL A 667 4.40 -16.53 2.68
N ASP A 668 3.23 -17.12 2.47
CA ASP A 668 2.00 -16.62 3.07
C ASP A 668 2.00 -16.73 4.60
N GLY A 669 1.36 -15.74 5.22
CA GLY A 669 1.13 -15.71 6.67
C GLY A 669 2.37 -15.39 7.51
N ARG A 670 3.32 -14.60 7.00
CA ARG A 670 4.41 -14.05 7.83
C ARG A 670 3.90 -13.41 9.11
N LEU A 671 4.57 -13.67 10.22
CA LEU A 671 4.05 -13.35 11.56
C LEU A 671 3.77 -11.86 11.73
N TYR A 672 4.66 -10.99 11.24
CA TYR A 672 4.51 -9.54 11.44
C TYR A 672 3.20 -9.01 10.84
N ASP A 673 2.92 -9.37 9.59
CA ASP A 673 1.70 -8.95 8.90
C ASP A 673 0.44 -9.60 9.50
N THR A 674 0.55 -10.85 9.98
CA THR A 674 -0.54 -11.59 10.63
C THR A 674 -0.97 -10.95 11.95
N VAL A 675 -0.03 -10.51 12.79
CA VAL A 675 -0.35 -10.09 14.17
C VAL A 675 -0.46 -8.57 14.36
N ARG A 676 0.22 -7.76 13.55
CA ARG A 676 0.32 -6.30 13.81
C ARG A 676 -1.03 -5.58 13.90
N SER A 677 -2.00 -6.00 13.08
CA SER A 677 -3.30 -5.32 12.98
C SER A 677 -4.11 -5.38 14.26
N THR A 678 -3.80 -6.33 15.16
CA THR A 678 -4.45 -6.45 16.46
C THR A 678 -3.67 -5.75 17.58
N HIS A 679 -2.46 -5.25 17.33
CA HIS A 679 -1.65 -4.60 18.35
C HIS A 679 -2.07 -3.12 18.53
N GLN A 680 -1.67 -2.53 19.67
CA GLN A 680 -2.18 -1.24 20.13
C GLN A 680 -1.97 -0.11 19.09
N GLY A 681 -0.81 -0.04 18.43
CA GLY A 681 -0.52 1.00 17.43
C GLY A 681 -1.54 1.03 16.29
N ASP A 682 -1.72 -0.11 15.60
CA ASP A 682 -2.67 -0.23 14.48
C ASP A 682 -4.12 -0.08 14.95
N MET A 683 -4.47 -0.64 16.12
CA MET A 683 -5.80 -0.48 16.71
C MET A 683 -6.13 0.99 17.02
N GLN A 684 -5.18 1.76 17.56
CA GLN A 684 -5.37 3.17 17.88
C GLN A 684 -5.65 4.02 16.62
N ILE A 685 -4.94 3.76 15.52
CA ILE A 685 -5.14 4.44 14.24
C ILE A 685 -6.57 4.21 13.72
N GLN A 686 -7.12 3.03 13.96
CA GLN A 686 -8.43 2.62 13.44
C GLN A 686 -9.58 2.77 14.44
N TRP A 687 -9.30 3.27 15.66
CA TRP A 687 -10.25 3.28 16.78
C TRP A 687 -11.50 4.13 16.54
N GLY A 688 -11.44 5.06 15.57
CA GLY A 688 -12.62 5.80 15.09
C GLY A 688 -13.79 4.90 14.66
N ARG A 689 -13.53 3.61 14.36
CA ARG A 689 -14.56 2.64 13.97
C ARG A 689 -15.10 1.78 15.12
N PHE A 690 -14.66 1.98 16.36
CA PHE A 690 -15.08 1.13 17.49
C PHE A 690 -16.60 1.02 17.65
N TRP A 691 -17.32 2.14 17.55
CA TRP A 691 -18.78 2.15 17.73
C TRP A 691 -19.59 1.69 16.51
N ARG A 692 -18.94 1.33 15.40
CA ARG A 692 -19.60 1.00 14.12
C ARG A 692 -20.09 -0.43 13.98
#